data_AF-E3C5P8-F1
#
_entry.id   AF-E3C5P8-F1
#
_cell.length_a   1.000
_cell.length_b   1.000
_cell.length_c   1.000
_cell.angle_alpha   90.00
_cell.angle_beta   90.00
_cell.angle_gamma   90.00
#
_symmetry.space_group_name_H-M   'P 1'
#
loop_
_entity.id
_entity.type
_entity.pdbx_description
1 polymer ?
#
loop_
_entity_poly.entity_id
_entity_poly.type
_entity_poly.pdbx_seq_one_letter_code
_entity_poly.pdbx_strand_id
1 'polypeptide(L)'
;MDKANNKVVVSGWHADDASAFMPTHLVILYDKTASRELARQIVKNATSPDVAASAAGKIANSGQARFNTSFAITPEMVGHQMVVVSRYSDSTKGDGHYSDYWFNNNAINFKVNQAAYLENFKIDQAAGKVYVSGWHADDASMYMPGHYVILFDRTANREIAHQLVKPTASTDVVRAGYGNIANAGQARFNTSFDISPEMVGHDLVVVSRYSNSTTKDYGSANSDYWFTNNVVTFPVKQQAFLENFSLDVTNKTVNVAGWHADDATVYMPGHYIILFDKTANKEVAHKYVPTTASPDVLNATHITNADKARFNVSFALTPETLNHTLTVVSRYSNSDDENYGTASSDYWFNNQIDLNQQDGWLDTLSQNGTTINVAGWHVANSVVGLPHHVILLWDYSRNREVARHEVANTASGDLQASHGNYLNNQQARFSTSFTVDPSMVHDCFGIISRYSNQAAGEGTYSQLWLDNQYLNAYQNPSWMYQINYKQIQANPAEVGHNIGPGYEGVKTWFIKSKLGDANIHNQYTYGDAYAIMNVQRSHGLPATGWVDLATWRALGYSDDLWYGIDSYVQPLQVTNPAAGRQAHIEAMINAAYQYLGKPWWAGCSSAPAWGVDCSGLVMQALYAAGINPTSASSTHHGYPGNEWNSRNLFADPHFANISWNDRQRGDLVFYYEPGTRTIWHVAILLDPNTVIESWPPSVMVQPILNGQRNVIAGIRRVFA
;
A
#
# COMPACT_ATOMS: atom_id res chain seq x y z
N MET A 1 -54.12 4.80 11.18
CA MET A 1 -53.72 6.20 11.41
C MET A 1 -54.89 7.09 11.08
N ASP A 2 -55.27 7.97 11.98
CA ASP A 2 -56.25 9.02 11.74
C ASP A 2 -55.49 10.30 11.35
N LYS A 3 -55.23 10.43 10.03
CA LYS A 3 -54.48 11.56 9.46
C LYS A 3 -55.24 12.90 9.59
N ALA A 4 -56.57 12.87 9.65
CA ALA A 4 -57.37 14.09 9.75
C ALA A 4 -57.25 14.76 11.13
N ASN A 5 -57.02 13.95 12.17
CA ASN A 5 -56.90 14.43 13.56
C ASN A 5 -55.48 14.29 14.14
N ASN A 6 -54.47 14.01 13.32
CA ASN A 6 -53.07 13.80 13.71
C ASN A 6 -52.89 12.79 14.85
N LYS A 7 -53.59 11.65 14.77
CA LYS A 7 -53.58 10.62 15.83
C LYS A 7 -53.32 9.20 15.33
N VAL A 8 -52.66 8.42 16.17
CA VAL A 8 -52.63 6.96 16.11
C VAL A 8 -53.71 6.44 17.03
N VAL A 9 -54.78 5.88 16.47
CA VAL A 9 -55.82 5.21 17.26
C VAL A 9 -55.45 3.73 17.39
N VAL A 10 -55.47 3.23 18.63
CA VAL A 10 -55.09 1.86 18.98
C VAL A 10 -56.24 1.23 19.76
N SER A 11 -56.78 0.13 19.25
CA SER A 11 -57.78 -0.68 19.96
C SER A 11 -57.47 -2.15 19.81
N GLY A 12 -57.84 -2.94 20.81
CA GLY A 12 -57.53 -4.37 20.85
C GLY A 12 -57.99 -5.02 22.14
N TRP A 13 -57.47 -6.21 22.40
CA TRP A 13 -57.64 -6.89 23.68
C TRP A 13 -56.32 -7.53 24.12
N HIS A 14 -56.09 -7.59 25.44
CA HIS A 14 -54.96 -8.31 26.04
C HIS A 14 -55.45 -9.00 27.32
N ALA A 15 -55.60 -10.32 27.23
CA ALA A 15 -55.93 -11.17 28.37
C ALA A 15 -54.63 -11.73 28.97
N ASP A 16 -54.44 -11.55 30.28
CA ASP A 16 -53.25 -11.96 31.01
C ASP A 16 -53.63 -12.28 32.47
N ASP A 17 -53.18 -13.42 33.01
CA ASP A 17 -53.42 -13.79 34.41
C ASP A 17 -52.70 -12.83 35.38
N ALA A 18 -51.62 -12.17 34.93
CA ALA A 18 -50.91 -11.14 35.70
C ALA A 18 -51.83 -9.96 36.08
N SER A 19 -52.89 -9.70 35.30
CA SER A 19 -53.85 -8.64 35.58
C SER A 19 -54.56 -8.78 36.93
N ALA A 20 -54.61 -9.98 37.52
CA ALA A 20 -55.16 -10.21 38.86
C ALA A 20 -54.31 -9.59 39.98
N PHE A 21 -53.02 -9.37 39.72
CA PHE A 21 -52.05 -8.81 40.68
C PHE A 21 -51.52 -7.44 40.24
N MET A 22 -51.70 -7.08 38.97
CA MET A 22 -51.19 -5.87 38.32
C MET A 22 -52.36 -5.04 37.74
N PRO A 23 -53.03 -4.21 38.55
CA PRO A 23 -54.31 -3.61 38.18
C PRO A 23 -54.21 -2.46 37.17
N THR A 24 -53.00 -1.93 36.91
CA THR A 24 -52.82 -0.83 35.96
C THR A 24 -52.56 -1.38 34.57
N HIS A 25 -53.47 -1.11 33.63
CA HIS A 25 -53.26 -1.41 32.22
C HIS A 25 -52.75 -0.17 31.48
N LEU A 26 -51.57 -0.27 30.87
CA LEU A 26 -51.00 0.74 30.00
C LEU A 26 -50.92 0.24 28.56
N VAL A 27 -51.16 1.15 27.62
CA VAL A 27 -50.79 0.96 26.22
C VAL A 27 -49.62 1.90 25.95
N ILE A 28 -48.57 1.36 25.37
CA ILE A 28 -47.30 2.05 25.10
C ILE A 28 -47.10 2.09 23.59
N LEU A 29 -46.75 3.26 23.07
CA LEU A 29 -46.27 3.44 21.72
C LEU A 29 -44.74 3.43 21.74
N TYR A 30 -44.18 2.37 21.16
CA TYR A 30 -42.74 2.11 21.15
C TYR A 30 -42.16 2.33 19.76
N ASP A 31 -41.10 3.12 19.66
CA ASP A 31 -40.34 3.31 18.45
C ASP A 31 -39.36 2.15 18.28
N LYS A 32 -39.70 1.25 17.36
CA LYS A 32 -38.90 0.08 17.06
C LYS A 32 -37.63 0.44 16.31
N THR A 33 -37.65 1.49 15.49
CA THR A 33 -36.47 1.93 14.73
C THR A 33 -35.41 2.52 15.65
N ALA A 34 -35.82 3.41 16.57
CA ALA A 34 -34.90 4.03 17.53
C ALA A 34 -34.73 3.23 18.84
N SER A 35 -35.43 2.10 18.99
CA SER A 35 -35.42 1.25 20.19
C SER A 35 -35.70 2.01 21.48
N ARG A 36 -36.77 2.82 21.50
CA ARG A 36 -37.18 3.58 22.69
C ARG A 36 -38.69 3.73 22.78
N GLU A 37 -39.19 3.92 24.00
CA GLU A 37 -40.57 4.33 24.21
C GLU A 37 -40.76 5.81 23.85
N LEU A 38 -41.86 6.14 23.16
CA LEU A 38 -42.24 7.52 22.86
C LEU A 38 -43.33 8.04 23.78
N ALA A 39 -44.34 7.22 24.09
CA ALA A 39 -45.45 7.60 24.93
C ALA A 39 -46.17 6.40 25.53
N ARG A 40 -46.84 6.60 26.67
CA ARG A 40 -47.75 5.63 27.30
C ARG A 40 -49.07 6.27 27.69
N GLN A 41 -50.13 5.48 27.72
CA GLN A 41 -51.47 5.87 28.15
C GLN A 41 -52.05 4.81 29.07
N ILE A 42 -52.56 5.20 30.23
CA ILE A 42 -53.34 4.30 31.09
C ILE A 42 -54.71 4.09 30.43
N VAL A 43 -55.12 2.84 30.28
CA VAL A 43 -56.40 2.47 29.66
C VAL A 43 -57.31 1.77 30.66
N LYS A 44 -58.62 1.93 30.47
CA LYS A 44 -59.62 1.15 31.21
C LYS A 44 -60.00 -0.08 30.41
N ASN A 45 -60.03 -1.22 31.08
CA ASN A 45 -60.54 -2.46 30.52
C ASN A 45 -62.04 -2.37 30.26
N ALA A 46 -62.46 -2.87 29.10
CA ALA A 46 -63.85 -2.95 28.69
C ALA A 46 -64.28 -4.41 28.47
N THR A 47 -65.60 -4.63 28.54
CA THR A 47 -66.23 -5.94 28.40
C THR A 47 -65.84 -6.61 27.09
N SER A 48 -65.45 -7.89 27.15
CA SER A 48 -65.07 -8.72 26.00
C SER A 48 -65.67 -10.12 26.05
N PRO A 49 -67.01 -10.26 25.89
CA PRO A 49 -67.68 -11.56 25.95
C PRO A 49 -67.18 -12.56 24.90
N ASP A 50 -66.75 -12.05 23.75
CA ASP A 50 -66.17 -12.83 22.66
C ASP A 50 -64.80 -13.43 23.01
N VAL A 51 -63.96 -12.66 23.71
CA VAL A 51 -62.65 -13.14 24.20
C VAL A 51 -62.84 -14.19 25.30
N ALA A 52 -63.82 -13.99 26.19
CA ALA A 52 -64.19 -14.97 27.21
C ALA A 52 -64.74 -16.29 26.62
N ALA A 53 -65.40 -16.24 25.47
CA ALA A 53 -65.88 -17.42 24.76
C ALA A 53 -64.82 -18.10 23.87
N SER A 54 -63.61 -17.51 23.77
CA SER A 54 -62.51 -18.03 22.94
C SER A 54 -61.58 -18.98 23.72
N ALA A 55 -60.51 -19.44 23.07
CA ALA A 55 -59.45 -20.21 23.73
C ALA A 55 -58.80 -19.46 24.92
N ALA A 56 -58.89 -18.12 24.96
CA ALA A 56 -58.43 -17.29 26.06
C ALA A 56 -59.38 -17.24 27.26
N GLY A 57 -60.56 -17.89 27.20
CA GLY A 57 -61.61 -17.80 28.22
C GLY A 57 -61.26 -18.30 29.61
N LYS A 58 -60.13 -19.01 29.75
CA LYS A 58 -59.61 -19.47 31.05
C LYS A 58 -58.70 -18.45 31.74
N ILE A 59 -58.33 -17.37 31.04
CA ILE A 59 -57.46 -16.31 31.56
C ILE A 59 -58.29 -15.34 32.41
N ALA A 60 -57.75 -14.90 33.55
CA ALA A 60 -58.45 -14.21 34.62
C ALA A 60 -59.30 -13.00 34.16
N ASN A 61 -58.78 -12.18 33.26
CA ASN A 61 -59.45 -10.97 32.76
C ASN A 61 -60.09 -11.14 31.36
N SER A 62 -60.24 -12.35 30.83
CA SER A 62 -60.72 -12.58 29.46
C SER A 62 -62.10 -11.96 29.16
N GLY A 63 -62.97 -11.80 30.16
CA GLY A 63 -64.26 -11.10 30.03
C GLY A 63 -64.18 -9.56 30.10
N GLN A 64 -63.02 -8.99 30.41
CA GLN A 64 -62.72 -7.56 30.55
C GLN A 64 -61.31 -7.26 30.00
N ALA A 65 -61.01 -7.68 28.77
CA ALA A 65 -59.67 -7.59 28.19
C ALA A 65 -59.54 -6.49 27.12
N ARG A 66 -60.65 -5.87 26.69
CA ARG A 66 -60.64 -4.89 25.59
C ARG A 66 -60.12 -3.53 26.05
N PHE A 67 -59.41 -2.84 25.16
CA PHE A 67 -58.89 -1.50 25.38
C PHE A 67 -58.99 -0.65 24.10
N ASN A 68 -59.02 0.68 24.28
CA ASN A 68 -58.96 1.67 23.22
C ASN A 68 -58.25 2.93 23.72
N THR A 69 -57.34 3.48 22.92
CA THR A 69 -56.63 4.74 23.21
C THR A 69 -56.17 5.42 21.92
N SER A 70 -55.59 6.61 22.05
CA SER A 70 -54.93 7.30 20.94
C SER A 70 -53.67 8.02 21.37
N PHE A 71 -52.68 8.08 20.49
CA PHE A 71 -51.46 8.87 20.65
C PHE A 71 -51.42 9.99 19.61
N ALA A 72 -50.90 11.17 19.97
CA ALA A 72 -50.61 12.21 18.98
C ALA A 72 -49.49 11.75 18.05
N ILE A 73 -49.58 12.08 16.76
CA ILE A 73 -48.46 11.92 15.82
C ILE A 73 -47.50 13.07 16.07
N THR A 74 -46.24 12.77 16.39
CA THR A 74 -45.18 13.76 16.61
C THR A 74 -44.14 13.69 15.49
N PRO A 75 -43.35 14.77 15.26
CA PRO A 75 -42.32 14.77 14.21
C PRO A 75 -41.28 13.66 14.37
N GLU A 76 -40.98 13.24 15.61
CA GLU A 76 -40.03 12.16 15.93
C GLU A 76 -40.49 10.78 15.45
N MET A 77 -41.76 10.66 15.05
CA MET A 77 -42.32 9.42 14.52
C MET A 77 -42.11 9.28 13.01
N VAL A 78 -41.85 10.38 12.29
CA VAL A 78 -41.69 10.41 10.83
C VAL A 78 -40.50 9.56 10.39
N GLY A 79 -40.67 8.71 9.38
CA GLY A 79 -39.64 7.80 8.88
C GLY A 79 -39.40 6.56 9.74
N HIS A 80 -40.02 6.47 10.92
CA HIS A 80 -39.79 5.39 11.88
C HIS A 80 -40.92 4.33 11.86
N GLN A 81 -40.63 3.16 12.42
CA GLN A 81 -41.58 2.07 12.62
C GLN A 81 -42.01 2.01 14.09
N MET A 82 -43.30 2.18 14.36
CA MET A 82 -43.85 2.07 15.71
C MET A 82 -44.44 0.68 15.94
N VAL A 83 -44.36 0.19 17.17
CA VAL A 83 -45.12 -0.97 17.65
C VAL A 83 -45.87 -0.61 18.92
N VAL A 84 -46.98 -1.30 19.14
CA VAL A 84 -47.78 -1.14 20.37
C VAL A 84 -47.37 -2.21 21.36
N VAL A 85 -47.20 -1.82 22.61
CA VAL A 85 -47.04 -2.74 23.74
C VAL A 85 -48.23 -2.55 24.67
N SER A 86 -48.89 -3.63 25.06
CA SER A 86 -49.88 -3.61 26.13
C SER A 86 -49.23 -4.18 27.39
N ARG A 87 -49.28 -3.41 28.48
CA ARG A 87 -48.61 -3.68 29.74
C ARG A 87 -49.62 -3.74 30.88
N TYR A 88 -49.60 -4.82 31.67
CA TYR A 88 -50.18 -4.82 33.01
C TYR A 88 -49.06 -4.53 34.03
N SER A 89 -49.27 -3.60 34.96
CA SER A 89 -48.31 -3.25 36.01
C SER A 89 -48.97 -3.05 37.38
N ASP A 90 -48.21 -3.33 38.42
CA ASP A 90 -48.56 -2.99 39.81
C ASP A 90 -48.41 -1.48 40.11
N SER A 91 -47.80 -0.72 39.21
CA SER A 91 -47.55 0.72 39.34
C SER A 91 -48.38 1.52 38.35
N THR A 92 -48.96 2.63 38.81
CA THR A 92 -49.66 3.59 37.95
C THR A 92 -48.74 4.29 36.96
N LYS A 93 -47.43 4.31 37.21
CA LYS A 93 -46.43 4.80 36.26
C LYS A 93 -46.04 3.75 35.24
N GLY A 94 -46.17 2.45 35.53
CA GLY A 94 -45.78 1.35 34.65
C GLY A 94 -44.32 0.89 34.78
N ASP A 95 -43.59 1.39 35.79
CA ASP A 95 -42.16 1.10 36.03
C ASP A 95 -41.91 0.09 37.16
N GLY A 96 -42.98 -0.49 37.74
CA GLY A 96 -42.92 -1.50 38.80
C GLY A 96 -42.76 -2.92 38.25
N HIS A 97 -43.33 -3.93 38.89
CA HIS A 97 -43.46 -5.24 38.25
C HIS A 97 -44.51 -5.18 37.15
N TYR A 98 -44.22 -5.80 36.01
CA TYR A 98 -45.09 -5.75 34.86
C TYR A 98 -45.04 -6.99 33.98
N SER A 99 -46.09 -7.17 33.18
CA SER A 99 -46.19 -8.15 32.10
C SER A 99 -46.54 -7.44 30.80
N ASP A 100 -45.76 -7.71 29.74
CA ASP A 100 -45.87 -7.05 28.44
C ASP A 100 -46.32 -8.02 27.36
N TYR A 101 -47.27 -7.57 26.54
CA TYR A 101 -47.56 -8.17 25.25
C TYR A 101 -47.21 -7.22 24.12
N TRP A 102 -46.30 -7.69 23.26
CA TRP A 102 -45.80 -6.93 22.12
C TRP A 102 -46.58 -7.27 20.86
N PHE A 103 -47.28 -6.29 20.28
CA PHE A 103 -48.01 -6.46 19.02
C PHE A 103 -47.08 -6.34 17.80
N ASN A 104 -46.02 -7.15 17.77
CA ASN A 104 -44.94 -7.09 16.77
C ASN A 104 -45.41 -7.29 15.32
N ASN A 105 -46.51 -8.01 15.12
CA ASN A 105 -47.07 -8.28 13.79
C ASN A 105 -47.89 -7.11 13.22
N ASN A 106 -48.14 -6.06 14.01
CA ASN A 106 -48.96 -4.91 13.64
C ASN A 106 -48.16 -3.59 13.74
N ALA A 107 -46.96 -3.58 13.17
CA ALA A 107 -46.13 -2.40 13.16
C ALA A 107 -46.74 -1.27 12.30
N ILE A 108 -46.70 -0.05 12.81
CA ILE A 108 -47.20 1.16 12.17
C ILE A 108 -46.01 1.88 11.54
N ASN A 109 -45.92 1.86 10.21
CA ASN A 109 -44.85 2.54 9.48
C ASN A 109 -45.26 3.98 9.17
N PHE A 110 -44.52 4.96 9.67
CA PHE A 110 -44.66 6.37 9.31
C PHE A 110 -43.83 6.69 8.07
N LYS A 111 -44.07 5.93 6.99
CA LYS A 111 -43.45 6.23 5.70
C LYS A 111 -43.99 7.55 5.17
N VAL A 112 -43.09 8.42 4.77
CA VAL A 112 -43.41 9.63 4.03
C VAL A 112 -43.20 9.38 2.54
N ASN A 113 -44.16 9.80 1.73
CA ASN A 113 -43.91 9.93 0.31
C ASN A 113 -43.19 11.26 0.11
N GLN A 114 -42.06 11.21 -0.59
CA GLN A 114 -41.35 12.41 -0.98
C GLN A 114 -40.93 12.32 -2.44
N ALA A 115 -40.93 13.48 -3.09
CA ALA A 115 -40.42 13.69 -4.43
C ALA A 115 -39.82 15.09 -4.49
N ALA A 116 -38.70 15.22 -5.17
CA ALA A 116 -38.05 16.52 -5.33
C ALA A 116 -37.34 16.61 -6.68
N TYR A 117 -37.16 17.84 -7.15
CA TYR A 117 -36.38 18.12 -8.33
C TYR A 117 -35.65 19.45 -8.18
N LEU A 118 -34.41 19.49 -8.65
CA LEU A 118 -33.57 20.68 -8.65
C LEU A 118 -33.64 21.32 -10.03
N GLU A 119 -34.05 22.57 -10.09
CA GLU A 119 -34.26 23.30 -11.35
C GLU A 119 -33.07 24.18 -11.71
N ASN A 120 -32.42 24.76 -10.71
CA ASN A 120 -31.21 25.54 -10.88
C ASN A 120 -30.26 25.26 -9.71
N PHE A 121 -29.02 24.95 -10.05
CA PHE A 121 -27.90 24.89 -9.12
C PHE A 121 -26.66 25.36 -9.87
N LYS A 122 -26.22 26.58 -9.58
CA LYS A 122 -25.11 27.21 -10.30
C LYS A 122 -24.29 28.12 -9.40
N ILE A 123 -23.00 28.16 -9.67
CA ILE A 123 -22.06 29.13 -9.08
C ILE A 123 -21.96 30.32 -10.03
N ASP A 124 -22.14 31.52 -9.51
CA ASP A 124 -21.95 32.79 -10.20
C ASP A 124 -20.85 33.58 -9.48
N GLN A 125 -19.60 33.38 -9.93
CA GLN A 125 -18.42 34.00 -9.33
C GLN A 125 -18.44 35.53 -9.45
N ALA A 126 -19.02 36.06 -10.54
CA ALA A 126 -19.13 37.51 -10.74
C ALA A 126 -20.11 38.16 -9.76
N ALA A 127 -21.22 37.47 -9.45
CA ALA A 127 -22.15 37.92 -8.42
C ALA A 127 -21.72 37.55 -6.99
N GLY A 128 -20.71 36.70 -6.82
CA GLY A 128 -20.29 36.17 -5.51
C GLY A 128 -21.33 35.23 -4.89
N LYS A 129 -22.16 34.57 -5.69
CA LYS A 129 -23.33 33.80 -5.21
C LYS A 129 -23.39 32.38 -5.76
N VAL A 130 -23.93 31.45 -4.97
CA VAL A 130 -24.41 30.14 -5.41
C VAL A 130 -25.93 30.17 -5.41
N TYR A 131 -26.55 30.01 -6.57
CA TYR A 131 -28.01 30.04 -6.73
C TYR A 131 -28.60 28.63 -6.72
N VAL A 132 -29.65 28.43 -5.92
CA VAL A 132 -30.31 27.13 -5.76
C VAL A 132 -31.84 27.30 -5.82
N SER A 133 -32.50 26.63 -6.75
CA SER A 133 -33.96 26.59 -6.81
C SER A 133 -34.48 25.24 -7.27
N GLY A 134 -35.70 24.91 -6.85
CA GLY A 134 -36.35 23.66 -7.20
C GLY A 134 -37.65 23.47 -6.42
N TRP A 135 -38.05 22.22 -6.25
CA TRP A 135 -39.18 21.86 -5.41
C TRP A 135 -38.91 20.58 -4.62
N HIS A 136 -39.48 20.50 -3.41
CA HIS A 136 -39.43 19.33 -2.55
C HIS A 136 -40.80 19.11 -1.92
N ALA A 137 -41.55 18.17 -2.48
CA ALA A 137 -42.82 17.70 -1.93
C ALA A 137 -42.53 16.52 -0.98
N ASP A 138 -43.01 16.61 0.25
CA ASP A 138 -42.78 15.63 1.30
C ASP A 138 -43.98 15.59 2.25
N ASP A 139 -44.50 14.39 2.53
CA ASP A 139 -45.53 14.18 3.55
C ASP A 139 -45.07 14.62 4.95
N ALA A 140 -43.76 14.63 5.23
CA ALA A 140 -43.19 15.11 6.49
C ALA A 140 -43.56 16.56 6.80
N SER A 141 -43.79 17.39 5.76
CA SER A 141 -44.15 18.81 5.90
C SER A 141 -45.42 19.06 6.72
N MET A 142 -46.30 18.06 6.86
CA MET A 142 -47.48 18.12 7.74
C MET A 142 -47.12 18.26 9.23
N TYR A 143 -45.95 17.74 9.61
CA TYR A 143 -45.49 17.68 11.00
C TYR A 143 -44.21 18.51 11.21
N MET A 144 -43.50 18.85 10.13
CA MET A 144 -42.22 19.54 10.12
C MET A 144 -42.33 20.88 9.37
N PRO A 145 -42.69 21.98 10.06
CA PRO A 145 -43.03 23.25 9.40
C PRO A 145 -41.83 24.03 8.83
N GLY A 146 -40.59 23.74 9.24
CA GLY A 146 -39.43 24.42 8.69
C GLY A 146 -38.87 23.73 7.47
N HIS A 147 -38.59 24.49 6.41
CA HIS A 147 -37.96 23.99 5.20
C HIS A 147 -36.59 24.65 5.05
N TYR A 148 -35.53 23.85 4.95
CA TYR A 148 -34.15 24.29 4.85
C TYR A 148 -33.54 23.80 3.54
N VAL A 149 -32.78 24.68 2.89
CA VAL A 149 -31.88 24.29 1.80
C VAL A 149 -30.47 24.36 2.35
N ILE A 150 -29.74 23.25 2.25
CA ILE A 150 -28.40 23.08 2.78
C ILE A 150 -27.44 22.95 1.61
N LEU A 151 -26.37 23.74 1.62
CA LEU A 151 -25.22 23.59 0.75
C LEU A 151 -24.19 22.72 1.46
N PHE A 152 -23.91 21.57 0.86
CA PHE A 152 -23.06 20.54 1.45
C PHE A 152 -21.83 20.30 0.59
N ASP A 153 -20.67 20.28 1.24
CA ASP A 153 -19.39 19.93 0.64
C ASP A 153 -19.27 18.41 0.59
N ARG A 154 -19.37 17.86 -0.62
CA ARG A 154 -19.24 16.42 -0.83
C ARG A 154 -17.79 15.96 -0.69
N THR A 155 -16.83 16.79 -1.07
CA THR A 155 -15.39 16.47 -1.01
C THR A 155 -14.92 16.38 0.43
N ALA A 156 -15.29 17.33 1.29
CA ALA A 156 -14.93 17.33 2.71
C ALA A 156 -15.98 16.66 3.63
N ASN A 157 -17.10 16.20 3.05
CA ASN A 157 -18.21 15.55 3.75
C ASN A 157 -18.75 16.37 4.94
N ARG A 158 -19.04 17.65 4.71
CA ARG A 158 -19.56 18.56 5.74
C ARG A 158 -20.56 19.57 5.18
N GLU A 159 -21.43 20.06 6.06
CA GLU A 159 -22.30 21.19 5.76
C GLU A 159 -21.46 22.49 5.68
N ILE A 160 -21.67 23.29 4.63
CA ILE A 160 -21.03 24.62 4.50
C ILE A 160 -21.97 25.68 5.08
N ALA A 161 -23.22 25.68 4.63
CA ALA A 161 -24.22 26.66 5.03
C ALA A 161 -25.64 26.12 4.78
N HIS A 162 -26.63 26.70 5.47
CA HIS A 162 -28.05 26.46 5.19
C HIS A 162 -28.84 27.76 5.17
N GLN A 163 -30.02 27.70 4.56
CA GLN A 163 -31.01 28.78 4.55
C GLN A 163 -32.39 28.21 4.89
N LEU A 164 -33.07 28.83 5.85
CA LEU A 164 -34.51 28.61 6.06
C LEU A 164 -35.27 29.27 4.91
N VAL A 165 -36.02 28.48 4.15
CA VAL A 165 -36.79 28.92 2.99
C VAL A 165 -38.28 28.77 3.25
N LYS A 166 -39.07 29.67 2.66
CA LYS A 166 -40.53 29.56 2.67
C LYS A 166 -41.01 28.86 1.41
N PRO A 167 -41.74 27.73 1.50
CA PRO A 167 -42.29 27.08 0.32
C PRO A 167 -43.29 27.98 -0.40
N THR A 168 -43.32 27.88 -1.72
CA THR A 168 -44.18 28.66 -2.62
C THR A 168 -45.01 27.75 -3.52
N ALA A 169 -46.04 28.34 -4.15
CA ALA A 169 -47.05 27.59 -4.91
C ALA A 169 -46.46 26.80 -6.08
N SER A 170 -46.88 25.55 -6.23
CA SER A 170 -46.36 24.58 -7.21
C SER A 170 -47.47 23.77 -7.88
N THR A 171 -48.34 24.45 -8.63
CA THR A 171 -49.49 23.82 -9.31
C THR A 171 -49.09 22.81 -10.38
N ASP A 172 -47.89 22.98 -10.94
CA ASP A 172 -47.28 22.11 -11.92
C ASP A 172 -46.83 20.77 -11.32
N VAL A 173 -46.31 20.77 -10.08
CA VAL A 173 -45.93 19.55 -9.34
C VAL A 173 -47.15 18.67 -9.07
N VAL A 174 -48.28 19.29 -8.71
CA VAL A 174 -49.57 18.57 -8.59
C VAL A 174 -49.98 17.95 -9.93
N ARG A 175 -49.88 18.73 -11.03
CA ARG A 175 -50.23 18.27 -12.38
C ARG A 175 -49.32 17.14 -12.89
N ALA A 176 -48.06 17.14 -12.46
CA ALA A 176 -47.06 16.11 -12.78
C ALA A 176 -47.30 14.77 -12.06
N GLY A 177 -48.40 14.64 -11.31
CA GLY A 177 -48.82 13.38 -10.68
C GLY A 177 -48.46 13.25 -9.20
N TYR A 178 -47.87 14.28 -8.58
CA TYR A 178 -47.48 14.26 -7.17
C TYR A 178 -48.54 14.83 -6.22
N GLY A 179 -49.75 15.10 -6.71
CA GLY A 179 -50.83 15.71 -5.91
C GLY A 179 -51.28 14.90 -4.67
N ASN A 180 -50.81 13.67 -4.53
CA ASN A 180 -51.04 12.83 -3.36
C ASN A 180 -50.04 13.08 -2.20
N ILE A 181 -48.98 13.87 -2.42
CA ILE A 181 -48.02 14.27 -1.38
C ILE A 181 -48.51 15.56 -0.70
N ALA A 182 -48.44 15.62 0.63
CA ALA A 182 -49.15 16.60 1.44
C ALA A 182 -48.97 18.07 1.03
N ASN A 183 -47.75 18.51 0.74
CA ASN A 183 -47.43 19.88 0.33
C ASN A 183 -47.18 20.03 -1.18
N ALA A 184 -47.59 19.09 -2.03
CA ALA A 184 -47.28 19.14 -3.46
C ALA A 184 -47.74 20.43 -4.17
N GLY A 185 -48.76 21.12 -3.65
CA GLY A 185 -49.20 22.43 -4.15
C GLY A 185 -48.43 23.64 -3.60
N GLN A 186 -47.51 23.45 -2.65
CA GLN A 186 -46.68 24.47 -1.98
C GLN A 186 -45.27 23.90 -1.72
N ALA A 187 -44.58 23.43 -2.75
CA ALA A 187 -43.32 22.69 -2.62
C ALA A 187 -42.10 23.44 -3.18
N ARG A 188 -42.28 24.60 -3.81
CA ARG A 188 -41.21 25.32 -4.51
C ARG A 188 -40.35 26.15 -3.58
N PHE A 189 -39.04 26.15 -3.81
CA PHE A 189 -38.06 26.95 -3.09
C PHE A 189 -37.07 27.63 -4.05
N ASN A 190 -36.54 28.78 -3.62
CA ASN A 190 -35.49 29.52 -4.31
C ASN A 190 -34.66 30.28 -3.27
N THR A 191 -33.34 30.13 -3.31
CA THR A 191 -32.42 30.77 -2.39
C THR A 191 -31.04 30.96 -3.02
N SER A 192 -30.16 31.68 -2.34
CA SER A 192 -28.75 31.77 -2.68
C SER A 192 -27.85 31.77 -1.44
N PHE A 193 -26.59 31.38 -1.67
CA PHE A 193 -25.52 31.39 -0.66
C PHE A 193 -24.41 32.34 -1.12
N ASP A 194 -23.77 33.03 -0.18
CA ASP A 194 -22.52 33.74 -0.45
C ASP A 194 -21.40 32.74 -0.74
N ILE A 195 -20.58 33.00 -1.75
CA ILE A 195 -19.37 32.21 -1.98
C ILE A 195 -18.41 32.45 -0.82
N SER A 196 -17.94 31.37 -0.21
CA SER A 196 -16.92 31.40 0.84
C SER A 196 -15.67 30.63 0.40
N PRO A 197 -14.50 30.89 1.01
CA PRO A 197 -13.26 30.18 0.67
C PRO A 197 -13.36 28.65 0.78
N GLU A 198 -14.19 28.15 1.70
CA GLU A 198 -14.43 26.72 1.91
C GLU A 198 -15.09 26.01 0.72
N MET A 199 -15.62 26.75 -0.25
CA MET A 199 -16.27 26.20 -1.44
C MET A 199 -15.28 25.97 -2.60
N VAL A 200 -14.14 26.66 -2.59
CA VAL A 200 -13.27 26.83 -3.76
C VAL A 200 -12.53 25.53 -4.08
N GLY A 201 -12.74 24.99 -5.30
CA GLY A 201 -12.18 23.70 -5.73
C GLY A 201 -12.94 22.46 -5.25
N HIS A 202 -14.04 22.62 -4.50
CA HIS A 202 -14.81 21.52 -3.93
C HIS A 202 -16.02 21.13 -4.80
N ASP A 203 -16.49 19.90 -4.62
CA ASP A 203 -17.75 19.41 -5.18
C ASP A 203 -18.89 19.71 -4.22
N LEU A 204 -19.85 20.51 -4.67
CA LEU A 204 -21.00 20.92 -3.87
C LEU A 204 -22.24 20.12 -4.27
N VAL A 205 -23.05 19.77 -3.27
CA VAL A 205 -24.38 19.19 -3.43
C VAL A 205 -25.39 19.92 -2.55
N VAL A 206 -26.67 19.73 -2.86
CA VAL A 206 -27.77 20.36 -2.12
C VAL A 206 -28.56 19.30 -1.35
N VAL A 207 -28.93 19.62 -0.12
CA VAL A 207 -29.92 18.87 0.66
C VAL A 207 -31.13 19.76 0.90
N SER A 208 -32.32 19.25 0.60
CA SER A 208 -33.58 19.90 0.96
C SER A 208 -34.16 19.17 2.17
N ARG A 209 -34.32 19.88 3.28
CA ARG A 209 -34.67 19.32 4.59
C ARG A 209 -35.96 19.93 5.12
N TYR A 210 -36.94 19.11 5.47
CA TYR A 210 -38.02 19.52 6.38
C TYR A 210 -37.60 19.22 7.82
N SER A 211 -37.89 20.12 8.75
CA SER A 211 -37.56 19.95 10.17
C SER A 211 -38.65 20.49 11.10
N ASN A 212 -38.66 19.99 12.33
CA ASN A 212 -39.57 20.41 13.39
C ASN A 212 -39.26 21.79 14.00
N SER A 213 -38.25 22.52 13.48
CA SER A 213 -37.92 23.90 13.86
C SER A 213 -38.31 24.88 12.74
N THR A 214 -38.64 26.12 13.09
CA THR A 214 -38.81 27.23 12.14
C THR A 214 -37.85 28.39 12.43
N THR A 215 -36.80 28.14 13.24
CA THR A 215 -35.76 29.14 13.51
C THR A 215 -34.67 29.06 12.45
N LYS A 216 -33.62 29.88 12.58
CA LYS A 216 -32.46 29.81 11.68
C LYS A 216 -31.86 28.40 11.65
N ASP A 217 -31.84 27.69 12.78
CA ASP A 217 -31.30 26.35 12.89
C ASP A 217 -32.42 25.29 12.80
N TYR A 218 -32.15 24.18 12.12
CA TYR A 218 -33.06 23.04 12.07
C TYR A 218 -33.10 22.32 13.43
N GLY A 219 -34.24 21.67 13.73
CA GLY A 219 -34.46 20.95 14.98
C GLY A 219 -33.96 19.50 14.93
N SER A 220 -34.29 18.75 15.99
CA SER A 220 -33.80 17.38 16.20
C SER A 220 -34.46 16.32 15.29
N ALA A 221 -35.61 16.62 14.70
CA ALA A 221 -36.29 15.72 13.77
C ALA A 221 -36.30 16.34 12.37
N ASN A 222 -35.93 15.53 11.37
CA ASN A 222 -35.82 15.97 9.98
C ASN A 222 -36.24 14.91 8.97
N SER A 223 -36.57 15.37 7.77
CA SER A 223 -36.79 14.56 6.57
C SER A 223 -36.00 15.18 5.43
N ASP A 224 -35.06 14.41 4.89
CA ASP A 224 -34.06 14.90 3.94
C ASP A 224 -34.28 14.31 2.55
N TYR A 225 -34.17 15.19 1.56
CA TYR A 225 -33.94 14.81 0.19
C TYR A 225 -32.57 15.28 -0.28
N TRP A 226 -31.71 14.32 -0.61
CA TRP A 226 -30.37 14.56 -1.12
C TRP A 226 -30.37 14.62 -2.65
N PHE A 227 -29.97 15.75 -3.22
CA PHE A 227 -29.79 15.88 -4.67
C PHE A 227 -28.43 15.34 -5.12
N THR A 228 -28.09 14.10 -4.74
CA THR A 228 -26.72 13.53 -4.90
C THR A 228 -26.20 13.48 -6.34
N ASN A 229 -27.10 13.44 -7.32
CA ASN A 229 -26.75 13.42 -8.73
C ASN A 229 -26.57 14.83 -9.34
N ASN A 230 -26.90 15.89 -8.60
CA ASN A 230 -26.75 17.28 -9.05
C ASN A 230 -25.54 17.90 -8.34
N VAL A 231 -24.36 17.62 -8.88
CA VAL A 231 -23.10 18.11 -8.34
C VAL A 231 -22.67 19.34 -9.11
N VAL A 232 -22.24 20.38 -8.40
CA VAL A 232 -21.57 21.53 -9.01
C VAL A 232 -20.18 21.63 -8.41
N THR A 233 -19.17 21.47 -9.27
CA THR A 233 -17.77 21.67 -8.90
C THR A 233 -17.44 23.16 -8.97
N PHE A 234 -16.85 23.70 -7.91
CA PHE A 234 -16.37 25.08 -7.91
C PHE A 234 -15.14 25.20 -8.83
N PRO A 235 -15.21 26.02 -9.90
CA PRO A 235 -14.16 26.05 -10.90
C PRO A 235 -12.91 26.76 -10.35
N VAL A 236 -11.77 26.06 -10.44
CA VAL A 236 -10.43 26.60 -10.15
C VAL A 236 -9.46 26.16 -11.24
N LYS A 237 -8.66 27.10 -11.75
CA LYS A 237 -7.49 26.79 -12.57
C LYS A 237 -6.26 27.15 -11.76
N GLN A 238 -5.30 26.23 -11.75
CA GLN A 238 -3.99 26.48 -11.19
C GLN A 238 -2.91 25.91 -12.10
N GLN A 239 -1.77 26.59 -12.13
CA GLN A 239 -0.54 26.15 -12.77
C GLN A 239 0.64 26.62 -11.93
N ALA A 240 1.68 25.79 -11.86
CA ALA A 240 2.89 26.16 -11.14
C ALA A 240 4.12 25.49 -11.75
N PHE A 241 5.28 26.08 -11.49
CA PHE A 241 6.57 25.52 -11.88
C PHE A 241 7.64 25.87 -10.85
N LEU A 242 8.48 24.88 -10.52
CA LEU A 242 9.69 25.11 -9.72
C LEU A 242 10.87 25.39 -10.64
N GLU A 243 11.47 26.56 -10.44
CA GLU A 243 12.67 26.99 -11.14
C GLU A 243 13.94 26.58 -10.41
N ASN A 244 13.85 26.49 -9.08
CA ASN A 244 14.93 26.02 -8.23
C ASN A 244 14.36 25.18 -7.08
N PHE A 245 14.87 23.95 -6.95
CA PHE A 245 14.71 23.14 -5.75
C PHE A 245 16.02 22.42 -5.50
N SER A 246 16.88 23.05 -4.70
CA SER A 246 18.28 22.63 -4.56
C SER A 246 18.77 22.71 -3.13
N LEU A 247 19.82 21.94 -2.86
CA LEU A 247 20.48 21.85 -1.57
C LEU A 247 21.69 22.79 -1.57
N ASP A 248 21.72 23.74 -0.64
CA ASP A 248 22.89 24.57 -0.36
C ASP A 248 23.66 23.96 0.82
N VAL A 249 24.70 23.22 0.45
CA VAL A 249 25.57 22.49 1.38
C VAL A 249 26.30 23.42 2.34
N THR A 250 26.74 24.58 1.83
CA THR A 250 27.54 25.55 2.59
C THR A 250 26.72 26.19 3.69
N ASN A 251 25.49 26.61 3.35
CA ASN A 251 24.60 27.30 4.28
C ASN A 251 23.64 26.36 5.03
N LYS A 252 23.65 25.05 4.71
CA LYS A 252 22.76 24.03 5.29
C LYS A 252 21.28 24.36 5.07
N THR A 253 20.93 24.80 3.87
CA THR A 253 19.56 25.17 3.51
C THR A 253 19.05 24.43 2.28
N VAL A 254 17.73 24.30 2.16
CA VAL A 254 17.05 23.94 0.92
C VAL A 254 16.51 25.22 0.31
N ASN A 255 16.94 25.53 -0.91
CA ASN A 255 16.51 26.71 -1.66
C ASN A 255 15.36 26.34 -2.59
N VAL A 256 14.27 27.11 -2.52
CA VAL A 256 13.05 26.89 -3.28
C VAL A 256 12.64 28.18 -3.99
N ALA A 257 12.56 28.15 -5.31
CA ALA A 257 12.05 29.26 -6.11
C ALA A 257 11.21 28.76 -7.27
N GLY A 258 10.21 29.55 -7.65
CA GLY A 258 9.30 29.22 -8.73
C GLY A 258 8.13 30.19 -8.82
N TRP A 259 7.04 29.73 -9.45
CA TRP A 259 5.79 30.47 -9.50
C TRP A 259 4.59 29.54 -9.34
N HIS A 260 3.50 30.07 -8.77
CA HIS A 260 2.22 29.39 -8.61
C HIS A 260 1.08 30.37 -8.90
N ALA A 261 0.44 30.22 -10.05
CA ALA A 261 -0.76 30.97 -10.42
C ALA A 261 -2.01 30.13 -10.14
N ASP A 262 -3.00 30.69 -9.45
CA ASP A 262 -4.21 30.02 -9.01
C ASP A 262 -5.40 30.99 -9.01
N ASP A 263 -6.55 30.58 -9.55
CA ASP A 263 -7.79 31.35 -9.45
C ASP A 263 -8.33 31.44 -8.01
N ALA A 264 -7.93 30.51 -7.12
CA ALA A 264 -8.33 30.51 -5.72
C ALA A 264 -7.86 31.76 -4.95
N THR A 265 -6.84 32.49 -5.44
CA THR A 265 -6.31 33.67 -4.77
C THR A 265 -7.32 34.79 -4.57
N VAL A 266 -8.42 34.79 -5.33
CA VAL A 266 -9.56 35.72 -5.13
C VAL A 266 -10.15 35.58 -3.73
N TYR A 267 -10.15 34.37 -3.19
CA TYR A 267 -10.74 34.02 -1.89
C TYR A 267 -9.69 33.63 -0.84
N MET A 268 -8.44 33.41 -1.26
CA MET A 268 -7.33 32.90 -0.46
C MET A 268 -6.05 33.74 -0.68
N PRO A 269 -5.95 34.93 -0.04
CA PRO A 269 -4.88 35.88 -0.37
C PRO A 269 -3.49 35.50 0.14
N GLY A 270 -3.37 34.67 1.19
CA GLY A 270 -2.06 34.33 1.74
C GLY A 270 -1.37 33.21 0.99
N HIS A 271 -0.07 33.37 0.75
CA HIS A 271 0.75 32.41 0.00
C HIS A 271 1.82 31.81 0.90
N TYR A 272 1.94 30.48 0.88
CA TYR A 272 2.84 29.72 1.72
C TYR A 272 3.60 28.71 0.87
N ILE A 273 4.89 28.55 1.18
CA ILE A 273 5.69 27.42 0.70
C ILE A 273 5.90 26.48 1.86
N ILE A 274 5.59 25.22 1.66
CA ILE A 274 5.67 24.17 2.65
C ILE A 274 6.75 23.19 2.20
N LEU A 275 7.73 22.94 3.07
CA LEU A 275 8.65 21.82 2.96
C LEU A 275 7.98 20.59 3.58
N PHE A 276 7.72 19.58 2.75
CA PHE A 276 6.97 18.40 3.14
C PHE A 276 7.86 17.16 3.07
N ASP A 277 7.81 16.34 4.13
CA ASP A 277 8.50 15.07 4.20
C ASP A 277 7.58 13.96 3.67
N LYS A 278 7.93 13.44 2.50
CA LYS A 278 7.16 12.35 1.86
C LYS A 278 7.34 11.02 2.58
N THR A 279 8.46 10.82 3.25
CA THR A 279 8.77 9.55 3.93
C THR A 279 7.96 9.42 5.22
N ALA A 280 7.86 10.49 6.01
CA ALA A 280 7.03 10.51 7.22
C ALA A 280 5.59 11.01 6.99
N ASN A 281 5.26 11.40 5.76
CA ASN A 281 3.95 11.95 5.37
C ASN A 281 3.49 13.10 6.28
N LYS A 282 4.39 14.06 6.52
CA LYS A 282 4.12 15.22 7.38
C LYS A 282 4.78 16.48 6.84
N GLU A 283 4.21 17.61 7.20
CA GLU A 283 4.85 18.90 7.06
C GLU A 283 6.08 19.00 7.98
N VAL A 284 7.19 19.51 7.44
CA VAL A 284 8.42 19.79 8.21
C VAL A 284 8.42 21.23 8.68
N ALA A 285 8.19 22.15 7.74
CA ALA A 285 8.20 23.58 7.97
C ALA A 285 7.44 24.27 6.85
N HIS A 286 6.88 25.44 7.13
CA HIS A 286 6.35 26.34 6.11
C HIS A 286 6.89 27.76 6.31
N LYS A 287 6.72 28.58 5.29
CA LYS A 287 6.92 30.03 5.38
C LYS A 287 5.83 30.75 4.60
N TYR A 288 5.27 31.80 5.20
CA TYR A 288 4.51 32.81 4.49
C TYR A 288 5.43 33.56 3.53
N VAL A 289 5.07 33.63 2.25
CA VAL A 289 5.89 34.23 1.20
C VAL A 289 5.11 35.31 0.45
N PRO A 290 5.69 36.51 0.24
CA PRO A 290 5.07 37.48 -0.65
C PRO A 290 5.21 37.03 -2.10
N THR A 291 4.18 37.22 -2.90
CA THR A 291 4.29 37.05 -4.35
C THR A 291 4.95 38.27 -4.99
N THR A 292 5.73 38.02 -6.04
CA THR A 292 6.45 39.04 -6.81
C THR A 292 6.02 39.04 -8.27
N ALA A 293 6.28 40.14 -8.97
CA ALA A 293 5.82 40.36 -10.34
C ALA A 293 6.33 39.29 -11.32
N SER A 294 5.44 38.81 -12.18
CA SER A 294 5.69 37.75 -13.17
C SER A 294 4.98 38.02 -14.51
N PRO A 295 5.37 39.06 -15.27
CA PRO A 295 4.73 39.39 -16.54
C PRO A 295 4.77 38.25 -17.58
N ASP A 296 5.80 37.41 -17.51
CA ASP A 296 5.97 36.21 -18.34
C ASP A 296 4.91 35.13 -18.03
N VAL A 297 4.60 34.90 -16.75
CA VAL A 297 3.57 33.94 -16.31
C VAL A 297 2.17 34.42 -16.69
N LEU A 298 1.92 35.72 -16.59
CA LEU A 298 0.67 36.33 -17.06
C LEU A 298 0.44 36.06 -18.55
N ASN A 299 1.47 36.26 -19.37
CA ASN A 299 1.40 36.03 -20.82
C ASN A 299 1.18 34.56 -21.19
N ALA A 300 1.60 33.62 -20.33
CA ALA A 300 1.50 32.19 -20.59
C ALA A 300 0.16 31.57 -20.14
N THR A 301 -0.39 32.02 -19.01
CA THR A 301 -1.46 31.28 -18.32
C THR A 301 -2.81 32.02 -18.30
N HIS A 302 -2.78 33.36 -18.24
CA HIS A 302 -3.96 34.21 -18.01
C HIS A 302 -4.80 33.82 -16.77
N ILE A 303 -4.19 33.18 -15.76
CA ILE A 303 -4.80 32.87 -14.46
C ILE A 303 -4.83 34.13 -13.59
N THR A 304 -5.79 34.22 -12.66
CA THR A 304 -6.14 35.47 -11.95
C THR A 304 -4.96 36.25 -11.34
N ASN A 305 -4.01 35.58 -10.67
CA ASN A 305 -2.83 36.21 -10.05
C ASN A 305 -1.55 36.05 -10.86
N ALA A 306 -1.64 35.67 -12.14
CA ALA A 306 -0.47 35.32 -12.94
C ALA A 306 0.52 36.47 -13.15
N ASP A 307 0.11 37.74 -12.95
CA ASP A 307 0.99 38.91 -12.96
C ASP A 307 1.86 39.02 -11.70
N LYS A 308 1.51 38.31 -10.63
CA LYS A 308 2.22 38.25 -9.34
C LYS A 308 2.16 36.84 -8.74
N ALA A 309 2.85 35.90 -9.36
CA ALA A 309 2.81 34.48 -8.98
C ALA A 309 4.15 33.95 -8.45
N ARG A 310 5.23 34.75 -8.51
CA ARG A 310 6.60 34.30 -8.22
C ARG A 310 6.94 34.31 -6.74
N PHE A 311 7.66 33.29 -6.29
CA PHE A 311 8.15 33.13 -4.92
C PHE A 311 9.62 32.68 -4.88
N ASN A 312 10.30 33.02 -3.80
CA ASN A 312 11.66 32.57 -3.50
C ASN A 312 11.85 32.49 -1.98
N VAL A 313 12.29 31.34 -1.49
CA VAL A 313 12.43 31.06 -0.07
C VAL A 313 13.50 30.00 0.19
N SER A 314 14.09 30.01 1.39
CA SER A 314 14.98 28.96 1.86
C SER A 314 14.51 28.37 3.19
N PHE A 315 14.76 27.08 3.40
CA PHE A 315 14.50 26.36 4.65
C PHE A 315 15.80 25.88 5.26
N ALA A 316 15.98 26.06 6.57
CA ALA A 316 17.12 25.47 7.28
C ALA A 316 16.92 23.96 7.41
N LEU A 317 17.99 23.20 7.19
CA LEU A 317 18.01 21.77 7.47
C LEU A 317 18.07 21.55 8.98
N THR A 318 17.14 20.76 9.50
CA THR A 318 17.13 20.31 10.90
C THR A 318 17.43 18.81 10.96
N PRO A 319 17.85 18.26 12.11
CA PRO A 319 17.99 16.82 12.26
C PRO A 319 16.73 16.02 11.86
N GLU A 320 15.54 16.62 11.99
CA GLU A 320 14.25 16.03 11.61
C GLU A 320 14.04 15.90 10.09
N THR A 321 14.83 16.62 9.29
CA THR A 321 14.80 16.50 7.81
C THR A 321 15.73 15.42 7.27
N LEU A 322 16.62 14.88 8.11
CA LEU A 322 17.64 13.92 7.69
C LEU A 322 17.06 12.51 7.57
N ASN A 323 17.56 11.73 6.63
CA ASN A 323 17.04 10.40 6.29
C ASN A 323 15.62 10.40 5.70
N HIS A 324 15.18 11.55 5.17
CA HIS A 324 13.87 11.72 4.56
C HIS A 324 13.98 12.20 3.10
N THR A 325 12.96 11.86 2.31
CA THR A 325 12.73 12.44 0.97
C THR A 325 11.82 13.65 1.12
N LEU A 326 12.32 14.82 0.76
CA LEU A 326 11.61 16.09 0.85
C LEU A 326 10.99 16.50 -0.48
N THR A 327 9.83 17.15 -0.42
CA THR A 327 9.17 17.81 -1.55
C THR A 327 8.60 19.15 -1.11
N VAL A 328 7.95 19.86 -2.03
CA VAL A 328 7.41 21.20 -1.77
C VAL A 328 5.93 21.24 -2.13
N VAL A 329 5.15 21.92 -1.29
CA VAL A 329 3.79 22.34 -1.60
C VAL A 329 3.74 23.86 -1.66
N SER A 330 3.13 24.40 -2.70
CA SER A 330 2.76 25.82 -2.76
C SER A 330 1.28 25.94 -2.41
N ARG A 331 0.96 26.67 -1.35
CA ARG A 331 -0.38 26.78 -0.78
C ARG A 331 -0.87 28.22 -0.83
N TYR A 332 -2.06 28.44 -1.37
CA TYR A 332 -2.85 29.63 -1.07
C TYR A 332 -3.83 29.34 0.06
N SER A 333 -4.02 30.28 1.00
CA SER A 333 -4.95 30.11 2.11
C SER A 333 -5.73 31.39 2.42
N ASN A 334 -6.87 31.25 3.10
CA ASN A 334 -7.72 32.35 3.57
C ASN A 334 -7.18 33.09 4.81
N SER A 335 -5.91 32.91 5.14
CA SER A 335 -5.17 33.66 6.17
C SER A 335 -4.07 34.48 5.50
N ASP A 336 -3.63 35.56 6.14
CA ASP A 336 -2.53 36.43 5.72
C ASP A 336 -1.43 36.59 6.79
N ASP A 337 -1.39 35.69 7.78
CA ASP A 337 -0.35 35.61 8.81
C ASP A 337 0.55 34.38 8.65
N GLU A 338 1.45 34.10 9.61
CA GLU A 338 2.35 32.93 9.53
C GLU A 338 1.60 31.59 9.53
N ASN A 339 0.39 31.53 10.07
CA ASN A 339 -0.44 30.33 10.07
C ASN A 339 -1.43 30.36 8.90
N TYR A 340 -1.49 29.27 8.13
CA TYR A 340 -2.58 29.11 7.15
C TYR A 340 -3.94 28.98 7.86
N GLY A 341 -5.00 29.41 7.18
CA GLY A 341 -6.37 29.39 7.69
C GLY A 341 -7.07 28.05 7.49
N THR A 342 -8.40 28.08 7.57
CA THR A 342 -9.27 26.89 7.50
C THR A 342 -9.52 26.39 6.08
N ALA A 343 -9.23 27.19 5.05
CA ALA A 343 -9.39 26.85 3.65
C ALA A 343 -8.07 27.07 2.90
N SER A 344 -7.76 26.16 1.99
CA SER A 344 -6.52 26.19 1.23
C SER A 344 -6.66 25.61 -0.17
N SER A 345 -5.85 26.11 -1.10
CA SER A 345 -5.63 25.55 -2.42
C SER A 345 -4.15 25.18 -2.56
N ASP A 346 -3.87 23.91 -2.80
CA ASP A 346 -2.53 23.34 -2.78
C ASP A 346 -2.09 22.91 -4.17
N TYR A 347 -0.87 23.30 -4.53
CA TYR A 347 -0.12 22.73 -5.64
C TYR A 347 1.05 21.90 -5.13
N TRP A 348 1.01 20.61 -5.42
CA TRP A 348 2.07 19.66 -5.08
C TRP A 348 3.08 19.58 -6.20
N PHE A 349 4.34 19.92 -5.92
CA PHE A 349 5.41 19.72 -6.89
C PHE A 349 5.91 18.28 -6.86
N ASN A 350 6.32 17.77 -8.02
CA ASN A 350 6.86 16.41 -8.13
C ASN A 350 8.36 16.33 -7.82
N ASN A 351 9.06 17.46 -7.81
CA ASN A 351 10.49 17.56 -7.51
C ASN A 351 10.79 17.08 -6.08
N GLN A 352 11.92 16.40 -5.91
CA GLN A 352 12.32 15.76 -4.66
C GLN A 352 13.80 15.98 -4.36
N ILE A 353 14.13 16.04 -3.08
CA ILE A 353 15.50 16.00 -2.56
C ILE A 353 15.58 14.84 -1.55
N ASP A 354 16.51 13.91 -1.79
CA ASP A 354 16.74 12.77 -0.92
C ASP A 354 17.87 13.04 0.07
N LEU A 355 17.55 13.18 1.35
CA LEU A 355 18.52 13.37 2.43
C LEU A 355 18.83 12.06 3.17
N ASN A 356 18.56 10.91 2.54
CA ASN A 356 18.81 9.56 3.07
C ASN A 356 19.93 8.80 2.33
N GLN A 357 20.63 9.46 1.41
CA GLN A 357 21.68 8.82 0.62
C GLN A 357 22.99 8.75 1.43
N GLN A 358 23.65 7.59 1.33
CA GLN A 358 24.99 7.35 1.85
C GLN A 358 25.71 6.29 1.00
N ASP A 359 27.03 6.36 0.94
CA ASP A 359 27.90 5.37 0.29
C ASP A 359 29.26 5.32 0.98
N GLY A 360 30.01 4.24 0.83
CA GLY A 360 31.26 4.05 1.56
C GLY A 360 32.05 2.84 1.11
N TRP A 361 33.34 2.87 1.43
CA TRP A 361 34.28 1.81 1.05
C TRP A 361 35.43 1.71 2.04
N LEU A 362 35.85 0.48 2.36
CA LEU A 362 37.13 0.23 3.04
C LEU A 362 38.27 0.17 2.03
N ASP A 363 39.23 1.07 2.20
CA ASP A 363 40.52 1.00 1.49
C ASP A 363 41.41 -0.07 2.12
N THR A 364 41.33 -0.24 3.44
CA THR A 364 42.17 -1.17 4.19
C THR A 364 41.43 -1.70 5.41
N LEU A 365 41.42 -3.03 5.56
CA LEU A 365 41.08 -3.74 6.78
C LEU A 365 42.12 -4.83 7.01
N SER A 366 43.00 -4.64 8.01
CA SER A 366 44.12 -5.57 8.26
C SER A 366 44.37 -5.75 9.76
N GLN A 367 45.04 -6.84 10.12
CA GLN A 367 45.35 -7.17 11.50
C GLN A 367 46.84 -7.49 11.69
N ASN A 368 47.43 -6.96 12.74
CA ASN A 368 48.76 -7.30 13.22
C ASN A 368 48.71 -7.61 14.72
N GLY A 369 48.74 -8.90 15.07
CA GLY A 369 48.51 -9.36 16.44
C GLY A 369 47.12 -8.95 16.95
N THR A 370 47.08 -8.23 18.06
CA THR A 370 45.84 -7.70 18.65
C THR A 370 45.36 -6.39 18.02
N THR A 371 46.11 -5.81 17.09
CA THR A 371 45.76 -4.51 16.50
C THR A 371 45.12 -4.68 15.13
N ILE A 372 43.92 -4.14 14.95
CA ILE A 372 43.19 -4.08 13.68
C ILE A 372 43.27 -2.66 13.14
N ASN A 373 43.79 -2.47 11.93
CA ASN A 373 43.87 -1.17 11.26
C ASN A 373 42.77 -1.05 10.21
N VAL A 374 42.12 0.12 10.19
CA VAL A 374 40.96 0.40 9.34
C VAL A 374 41.14 1.76 8.68
N ALA A 375 40.94 1.81 7.37
CA ALA A 375 40.85 3.06 6.62
C ALA A 375 39.83 2.93 5.49
N GLY A 376 39.16 4.04 5.19
CA GLY A 376 38.10 4.07 4.19
C GLY A 376 37.53 5.46 3.98
N TRP A 377 36.38 5.50 3.35
CA TRP A 377 35.56 6.70 3.24
C TRP A 377 34.08 6.38 3.43
N HIS A 378 33.32 7.37 3.88
CA HIS A 378 31.86 7.31 4.02
C HIS A 378 31.28 8.69 3.65
N VAL A 379 30.57 8.76 2.53
CA VAL A 379 29.80 9.94 2.15
C VAL A 379 28.35 9.77 2.59
N ALA A 380 27.74 10.81 3.14
CA ALA A 380 26.34 10.77 3.56
C ALA A 380 25.71 12.17 3.59
N ASN A 381 24.43 12.26 3.26
CA ASN A 381 23.67 13.52 3.39
C ASN A 381 23.33 13.83 4.86
N SER A 382 23.33 12.81 5.73
CA SER A 382 23.02 12.95 7.15
C SER A 382 24.08 13.71 7.96
N VAL A 383 25.29 13.91 7.41
CA VAL A 383 26.41 14.64 8.04
C VAL A 383 26.06 16.07 8.48
N VAL A 384 25.05 16.71 7.87
CA VAL A 384 24.69 18.10 8.16
C VAL A 384 24.13 18.30 9.57
N GLY A 385 23.46 17.29 10.13
CA GLY A 385 22.96 17.30 11.51
C GLY A 385 23.47 16.15 12.39
N LEU A 386 24.34 15.29 11.86
CA LEU A 386 25.01 14.21 12.59
C LEU A 386 26.55 14.38 12.51
N PRO A 387 27.13 15.34 13.26
CA PRO A 387 28.52 15.76 13.06
C PRO A 387 29.58 14.75 13.53
N HIS A 388 29.22 13.78 14.39
CA HIS A 388 30.17 12.83 14.94
C HIS A 388 30.31 11.62 14.04
N HIS A 389 31.50 11.38 13.51
CA HIS A 389 31.81 10.19 12.72
C HIS A 389 32.41 9.13 13.64
N VAL A 390 31.76 7.98 13.76
CA VAL A 390 32.15 6.88 14.63
C VAL A 390 32.34 5.62 13.79
N ILE A 391 33.48 4.96 13.96
CA ILE A 391 33.79 3.67 13.34
C ILE A 391 33.61 2.59 14.40
N LEU A 392 32.81 1.57 14.10
CA LEU A 392 32.57 0.44 14.99
C LEU A 392 33.23 -0.81 14.41
N LEU A 393 33.85 -1.58 15.30
CA LEU A 393 34.35 -2.91 15.03
C LEU A 393 33.29 -3.93 15.45
N TRP A 394 32.72 -4.63 14.47
CA TRP A 394 31.72 -5.68 14.68
C TRP A 394 32.37 -7.06 14.60
N ASP A 395 32.18 -7.90 15.61
CA ASP A 395 32.61 -9.30 15.64
C ASP A 395 31.45 -10.19 15.17
N TYR A 396 31.62 -10.78 14.00
CA TYR A 396 30.64 -11.65 13.36
C TYR A 396 30.59 -13.05 13.98
N SER A 397 31.69 -13.50 14.58
CA SER A 397 31.77 -14.82 15.23
C SER A 397 31.04 -14.81 16.58
N ARG A 398 31.03 -13.66 17.26
CA ARG A 398 30.30 -13.45 18.53
C ARG A 398 29.01 -12.65 18.39
N ASN A 399 28.71 -12.17 17.19
CA ASN A 399 27.55 -11.37 16.84
C ASN A 399 27.34 -10.16 17.78
N ARG A 400 28.40 -9.36 17.96
CA ARG A 400 28.37 -8.17 18.80
C ARG A 400 29.37 -7.13 18.37
N GLU A 401 29.13 -5.90 18.77
CA GLU A 401 30.14 -4.85 18.74
C GLU A 401 31.24 -5.13 19.78
N VAL A 402 32.49 -4.88 19.40
CA VAL A 402 33.66 -5.03 20.29
C VAL A 402 34.18 -3.68 20.77
N ALA A 403 34.27 -2.72 19.86
CA ALA A 403 34.78 -1.39 20.15
C ALA A 403 34.26 -0.39 19.12
N ARG A 404 34.32 0.89 19.46
CA ARG A 404 34.06 2.00 18.56
C ARG A 404 35.02 3.15 18.82
N HIS A 405 35.37 3.89 17.79
CA HIS A 405 36.19 5.10 17.88
C HIS A 405 35.54 6.24 17.10
N GLU A 406 35.45 7.40 17.73
CA GLU A 406 35.18 8.64 17.01
C GLU A 406 36.40 9.01 16.16
N VAL A 407 36.16 9.42 14.92
CA VAL A 407 37.19 9.79 13.94
C VAL A 407 36.87 11.17 13.36
N ALA A 408 37.91 11.90 12.97
CA ALA A 408 37.72 13.10 12.18
C ALA A 408 37.59 12.74 10.70
N ASN A 409 36.66 13.37 10.01
CA ASN A 409 36.64 13.37 8.55
C ASN A 409 37.88 14.07 8.01
N THR A 410 38.52 13.47 7.02
CA THR A 410 39.71 14.01 6.33
C THR A 410 39.46 14.15 4.83
N ALA A 411 40.33 14.92 4.17
CA ALA A 411 40.15 15.36 2.80
C ALA A 411 40.01 14.20 1.80
N SER A 412 39.04 14.33 0.89
CA SER A 412 38.67 13.32 -0.11
C SER A 412 38.44 13.95 -1.49
N GLY A 413 39.46 14.64 -2.01
CA GLY A 413 39.34 15.38 -3.28
C GLY A 413 38.98 14.51 -4.49
N ASP A 414 39.31 13.22 -4.44
CA ASP A 414 39.00 12.23 -5.47
C ASP A 414 37.50 11.88 -5.56
N LEU A 415 36.72 12.08 -4.48
CA LEU A 415 35.30 11.77 -4.45
C LEU A 415 34.42 12.87 -5.05
N GLN A 416 34.97 14.05 -5.37
CA GLN A 416 34.18 15.17 -5.91
C GLN A 416 33.57 14.85 -7.27
N ALA A 417 34.31 14.14 -8.14
CA ALA A 417 33.85 13.81 -9.48
C ALA A 417 32.85 12.64 -9.50
N SER A 418 33.05 11.64 -8.62
CA SER A 418 32.24 10.42 -8.57
C SER A 418 31.03 10.51 -7.61
N HIS A 419 31.13 11.34 -6.57
CA HIS A 419 30.17 11.45 -5.47
C HIS A 419 29.84 12.93 -5.15
N GLY A 420 29.88 13.81 -6.16
CA GLY A 420 29.69 15.26 -6.00
C GLY A 420 28.32 15.68 -5.42
N ASN A 421 27.33 14.79 -5.46
CA ASN A 421 25.99 15.04 -4.93
C ASN A 421 25.89 14.88 -3.40
N TYR A 422 26.92 14.33 -2.74
CA TYR A 422 26.94 14.13 -1.29
C TYR A 422 27.53 15.32 -0.55
N LEU A 423 26.98 15.62 0.62
CA LEU A 423 27.30 16.83 1.38
C LEU A 423 28.73 16.89 1.93
N ASN A 424 29.30 15.75 2.31
CA ASN A 424 30.67 15.65 2.81
C ASN A 424 31.67 15.13 1.77
N ASN A 425 31.37 15.18 0.47
CA ASN A 425 32.23 14.58 -0.57
C ASN A 425 33.69 15.08 -0.56
N GLN A 426 33.98 16.26 0.00
CA GLN A 426 35.34 16.80 0.12
C GLN A 426 36.06 16.38 1.42
N GLN A 427 35.32 15.86 2.40
CA GLN A 427 35.76 15.50 3.75
C GLN A 427 35.06 14.20 4.18
N ALA A 428 35.38 13.08 3.55
CA ALA A 428 34.71 11.79 3.80
C ALA A 428 35.66 10.66 4.22
N ARG A 429 36.98 10.87 4.16
CA ARG A 429 37.98 9.83 4.47
C ARG A 429 38.16 9.69 5.98
N PHE A 430 38.42 8.47 6.43
CA PHE A 430 38.70 8.16 7.82
C PHE A 430 39.79 7.10 7.95
N SER A 431 40.47 7.08 9.10
CA SER A 431 41.32 5.99 9.52
C SER A 431 41.33 5.86 11.04
N THR A 432 41.46 4.63 11.53
CA THR A 432 41.58 4.32 12.96
C THR A 432 42.20 2.95 13.14
N SER A 433 42.52 2.58 14.38
CA SER A 433 42.88 1.23 14.75
C SER A 433 42.17 0.80 16.02
N PHE A 434 41.91 -0.49 16.15
CA PHE A 434 41.32 -1.10 17.33
C PHE A 434 42.32 -2.07 17.97
N THR A 435 42.31 -2.16 19.30
CA THR A 435 42.99 -3.24 20.01
C THR A 435 41.94 -4.23 20.50
N VAL A 436 42.05 -5.49 20.09
CA VAL A 436 41.16 -6.57 20.53
C VAL A 436 41.82 -7.42 21.60
N ASP A 437 41.00 -8.09 22.41
CA ASP A 437 41.50 -9.07 23.37
C ASP A 437 42.22 -10.23 22.65
N PRO A 438 43.33 -10.77 23.19
CA PRO A 438 44.06 -11.89 22.60
C PRO A 438 43.18 -13.12 22.28
N SER A 439 42.08 -13.35 23.00
CA SER A 439 41.12 -14.43 22.72
C SER A 439 40.25 -14.20 21.47
N MET A 440 40.34 -13.01 20.85
CA MET A 440 39.54 -12.61 19.69
C MET A 440 40.36 -12.47 18.42
N VAL A 441 41.67 -12.71 18.45
CA VAL A 441 42.57 -12.43 17.31
C VAL A 441 42.26 -13.25 16.06
N HIS A 442 41.49 -14.32 16.16
CA HIS A 442 41.09 -15.16 15.02
C HIS A 442 39.61 -15.03 14.68
N ASP A 443 38.88 -14.13 15.34
CA ASP A 443 37.49 -13.87 15.02
C ASP A 443 37.36 -13.11 13.71
N CYS A 444 36.19 -13.29 13.09
CA CYS A 444 35.81 -12.57 11.91
C CYS A 444 35.24 -11.20 12.26
N PHE A 445 35.80 -10.16 11.66
CA PHE A 445 35.40 -8.77 11.92
C PHE A 445 34.96 -8.05 10.65
N GLY A 446 34.03 -7.10 10.82
CA GLY A 446 33.73 -6.07 9.82
C GLY A 446 33.54 -4.71 10.45
N ILE A 447 33.28 -3.73 9.61
CA ILE A 447 33.27 -2.32 10.00
C ILE A 447 31.91 -1.71 9.73
N ILE A 448 31.42 -0.95 10.71
CA ILE A 448 30.27 -0.07 10.54
C ILE A 448 30.81 1.35 10.65
N SER A 449 30.50 2.18 9.65
CA SER A 449 30.76 3.61 9.72
C SER A 449 29.45 4.33 10.02
N ARG A 450 29.45 5.17 11.05
CA ARG A 450 28.25 5.79 11.62
C ARG A 450 28.45 7.30 11.75
N TYR A 451 27.47 8.08 11.29
CA TYR A 451 27.32 9.49 11.66
C TYR A 451 26.30 9.62 12.77
N SER A 452 26.59 10.40 13.82
CA SER A 452 25.71 10.58 14.98
C SER A 452 25.66 12.03 15.46
N ASN A 453 24.59 12.39 16.18
CA ASN A 453 24.49 13.64 16.92
C ASN A 453 25.25 13.63 18.26
N GLN A 454 25.86 12.51 18.64
CA GLN A 454 26.66 12.38 19.87
C GLN A 454 28.02 11.75 19.58
N ALA A 455 29.05 12.21 20.29
CA ALA A 455 30.42 11.68 20.21
C ALA A 455 30.50 10.17 20.52
N ALA A 456 29.66 9.67 21.44
CA ALA A 456 29.58 8.24 21.76
C ALA A 456 28.99 7.39 20.62
N GLY A 457 28.34 8.00 19.63
CA GLY A 457 27.68 7.31 18.53
C GLY A 457 26.32 6.68 18.86
N GLU A 458 25.79 6.85 20.08
CA GLU A 458 24.55 6.20 20.56
C GLU A 458 23.29 7.07 20.49
N GLY A 459 23.40 8.32 20.03
CA GLY A 459 22.24 9.19 19.87
C GLY A 459 21.44 8.87 18.61
N THR A 460 20.84 9.89 17.99
CA THR A 460 20.31 9.76 16.62
C THR A 460 21.50 9.49 15.69
N TYR A 461 21.39 8.49 14.81
CA TYR A 461 22.47 8.13 13.90
C TYR A 461 22.00 7.67 12.52
N SER A 462 22.92 7.75 11.56
CA SER A 462 22.88 7.09 10.26
C SER A 462 24.11 6.20 10.17
N GLN A 463 23.98 4.97 9.69
CA GLN A 463 25.11 4.06 9.62
C GLN A 463 25.13 3.26 8.33
N LEU A 464 26.34 2.94 7.91
CA LEU A 464 26.65 2.14 6.75
C LEU A 464 27.54 0.96 7.17
N TRP A 465 27.13 -0.24 6.79
CA TRP A 465 27.99 -1.42 6.90
C TRP A 465 28.97 -1.41 5.74
N LEU A 466 30.26 -1.37 6.02
CA LEU A 466 31.30 -1.41 5.01
C LEU A 466 31.69 -2.86 4.75
N ASP A 467 30.90 -3.49 3.90
CA ASP A 467 30.82 -4.93 3.64
C ASP A 467 31.60 -5.34 2.37
N ASN A 468 32.47 -4.47 1.86
CA ASN A 468 33.39 -4.76 0.76
C ASN A 468 34.61 -5.58 1.20
N GLN A 469 34.91 -5.60 2.50
CA GLN A 469 35.98 -6.40 3.11
C GLN A 469 35.56 -6.93 4.48
N TYR A 470 36.05 -8.11 4.83
CA TYR A 470 35.93 -8.70 6.16
C TYR A 470 37.29 -9.25 6.58
N LEU A 471 37.63 -9.09 7.84
CA LEU A 471 38.82 -9.69 8.42
C LEU A 471 38.50 -11.12 8.85
N ASN A 472 39.40 -12.07 8.57
CA ASN A 472 39.30 -13.48 8.95
C ASN A 472 37.95 -14.16 8.56
N ALA A 473 37.27 -13.67 7.53
CA ALA A 473 36.08 -14.34 7.00
C ALA A 473 36.46 -15.72 6.44
N TYR A 474 35.53 -16.66 6.53
CA TYR A 474 35.73 -17.95 5.86
C TYR A 474 35.83 -17.71 4.35
N GLN A 475 36.93 -18.17 3.75
CA GLN A 475 37.18 -18.05 2.32
C GLN A 475 37.86 -19.31 1.82
N ASN A 476 37.54 -19.68 0.59
CA ASN A 476 38.28 -20.70 -0.12
C ASN A 476 39.71 -20.20 -0.44
N PRO A 477 40.69 -21.10 -0.68
CA PRO A 477 41.98 -20.74 -1.26
C PRO A 477 41.81 -19.83 -2.47
N SER A 478 42.72 -18.87 -2.67
CA SER A 478 42.59 -17.81 -3.68
C SER A 478 42.45 -18.29 -5.13
N TRP A 479 42.86 -19.54 -5.42
CA TRP A 479 42.72 -20.16 -6.74
C TRP A 479 41.35 -20.84 -6.95
N MET A 480 40.55 -21.01 -5.89
CA MET A 480 39.17 -21.49 -5.96
C MET A 480 38.20 -20.31 -5.94
N TYR A 481 36.94 -20.56 -6.29
CA TYR A 481 35.88 -19.56 -6.18
C TYR A 481 35.77 -19.01 -4.77
N GLN A 482 35.89 -17.69 -4.64
CA GLN A 482 35.73 -17.00 -3.37
C GLN A 482 34.25 -16.98 -2.95
N ILE A 483 34.03 -16.99 -1.64
CA ILE A 483 32.71 -16.96 -1.02
C ILE A 483 32.16 -15.53 -1.06
N ASN A 484 30.96 -15.40 -1.60
CA ASN A 484 30.19 -14.17 -1.62
C ASN A 484 29.26 -14.14 -0.40
N TYR A 485 29.33 -13.06 0.37
CA TYR A 485 28.43 -12.80 1.50
C TYR A 485 27.33 -11.79 1.17
N LYS A 486 27.28 -11.35 -0.09
CA LYS A 486 26.21 -10.52 -0.66
C LYS A 486 25.45 -11.32 -1.71
N GLN A 487 24.17 -10.99 -1.89
CA GLN A 487 23.33 -11.63 -2.89
C GLN A 487 23.98 -11.55 -4.28
N ILE A 488 24.27 -12.72 -4.85
CA ILE A 488 24.74 -12.86 -6.21
C ILE A 488 23.60 -12.42 -7.14
N GLN A 489 23.93 -11.59 -8.13
CA GLN A 489 22.98 -11.06 -9.11
C GLN A 489 23.16 -11.76 -10.45
N ALA A 490 22.05 -11.94 -11.17
CA ALA A 490 22.11 -12.34 -12.57
C ALA A 490 22.86 -11.30 -13.42
N ASN A 491 23.42 -11.71 -14.55
CA ASN A 491 24.03 -10.77 -15.49
C ASN A 491 22.94 -9.87 -16.09
N PRO A 492 22.92 -8.54 -15.80
CA PRO A 492 21.84 -7.67 -16.27
C PRO A 492 21.75 -7.59 -17.80
N ALA A 493 22.86 -7.83 -18.51
CA ALA A 493 22.88 -7.79 -19.97
C ALA A 493 22.15 -8.98 -20.62
N GLU A 494 21.90 -10.06 -19.87
CA GLU A 494 21.24 -11.29 -20.35
C GLU A 494 19.77 -11.36 -19.91
N VAL A 495 19.34 -10.49 -19.00
CA VAL A 495 17.97 -10.47 -18.49
C VAL A 495 17.02 -9.88 -19.53
N GLY A 496 16.00 -10.67 -19.89
CA GLY A 496 14.99 -10.29 -20.86
C GLY A 496 15.38 -10.54 -22.33
N HIS A 497 16.30 -11.47 -22.58
CA HIS A 497 16.76 -11.81 -23.93
C HIS A 497 15.69 -12.51 -24.78
N ASN A 498 15.76 -12.32 -26.10
CA ASN A 498 14.86 -12.94 -27.06
C ASN A 498 15.15 -14.44 -27.24
N ILE A 499 14.09 -15.22 -27.45
CA ILE A 499 14.18 -16.69 -27.61
C ILE A 499 13.97 -17.08 -29.07
N GLY A 500 14.75 -18.05 -29.57
CA GLY A 500 14.62 -18.56 -30.94
C GLY A 500 15.19 -19.97 -31.10
N PRO A 501 15.35 -20.45 -32.35
CA PRO A 501 15.85 -21.80 -32.63
C PRO A 501 17.15 -22.15 -31.88
N GLY A 502 17.16 -23.33 -31.25
CA GLY A 502 18.28 -23.86 -30.47
C GLY A 502 18.25 -23.52 -28.98
N TYR A 503 17.45 -22.54 -28.55
CA TYR A 503 17.31 -22.23 -27.13
C TYR A 503 16.57 -23.34 -26.38
N GLU A 504 16.88 -23.51 -25.10
CA GLU A 504 16.24 -24.40 -24.13
C GLU A 504 15.83 -23.61 -22.87
N GLY A 505 15.34 -24.29 -21.83
CA GLY A 505 15.04 -23.65 -20.55
C GLY A 505 13.58 -23.26 -20.28
N VAL A 506 13.34 -22.55 -19.18
CA VAL A 506 11.98 -22.34 -18.68
C VAL A 506 11.10 -21.54 -19.66
N LYS A 507 11.65 -20.52 -20.32
CA LYS A 507 10.92 -19.73 -21.32
C LYS A 507 10.49 -20.57 -22.53
N THR A 508 11.34 -21.46 -23.02
CA THR A 508 10.99 -22.34 -24.15
C THR A 508 9.91 -23.33 -23.76
N TRP A 509 9.93 -23.83 -22.52
CA TRP A 509 8.85 -24.66 -22.00
C TRP A 509 7.49 -23.92 -22.02
N PHE A 510 7.45 -22.66 -21.58
CA PHE A 510 6.23 -21.84 -21.62
C PHE A 510 5.73 -21.55 -23.04
N ILE A 511 6.65 -21.28 -23.97
CA ILE A 511 6.33 -21.09 -25.40
C ILE A 511 5.72 -22.38 -25.94
N LYS A 512 6.43 -23.51 -25.82
CA LYS A 512 5.98 -24.80 -26.34
C LYS A 512 4.69 -25.27 -25.66
N SER A 513 4.45 -24.91 -24.40
CA SER A 513 3.20 -25.18 -23.69
C SER A 513 2.02 -24.45 -24.33
N LYS A 514 2.20 -23.21 -24.81
CA LYS A 514 1.16 -22.49 -25.58
C LYS A 514 0.93 -23.07 -26.95
N LEU A 515 1.98 -23.63 -27.56
CA LEU A 515 1.90 -24.31 -28.85
C LEU A 515 1.33 -25.73 -28.74
N GLY A 516 1.20 -26.27 -27.53
CA GLY A 516 0.73 -27.64 -27.28
C GLY A 516 1.77 -28.73 -27.52
N ASP A 517 3.07 -28.39 -27.52
CA ASP A 517 4.20 -29.27 -27.84
C ASP A 517 5.27 -29.32 -26.74
N ALA A 518 4.94 -28.89 -25.52
CA ALA A 518 5.89 -28.94 -24.41
C ALA A 518 6.19 -30.39 -23.99
N ASN A 519 7.49 -30.68 -23.83
CA ASN A 519 7.99 -31.95 -23.30
C ASN A 519 9.27 -31.69 -22.48
N ILE A 520 9.91 -32.74 -21.94
CA ILE A 520 11.10 -32.61 -21.07
C ILE A 520 12.38 -32.17 -21.81
N HIS A 521 12.44 -32.39 -23.13
CA HIS A 521 13.48 -31.92 -24.05
C HIS A 521 12.92 -30.76 -24.88
N ASN A 522 12.77 -29.62 -24.21
CA ASN A 522 12.04 -28.43 -24.67
C ASN A 522 12.87 -27.47 -25.54
N GLN A 523 13.75 -27.99 -26.39
CA GLN A 523 14.48 -27.16 -27.33
C GLN A 523 13.50 -26.47 -28.30
N TYR A 524 13.68 -25.16 -28.48
CA TYR A 524 12.94 -24.36 -29.43
C TYR A 524 13.41 -24.74 -30.85
N THR A 525 12.52 -25.30 -31.65
CA THR A 525 12.81 -25.80 -32.99
C THR A 525 12.45 -24.79 -34.08
N TYR A 526 12.85 -25.08 -35.32
CA TYR A 526 12.33 -24.33 -36.48
C TYR A 526 10.81 -24.52 -36.66
N GLY A 527 10.25 -25.67 -36.23
CA GLY A 527 8.80 -25.89 -36.22
C GLY A 527 8.07 -24.91 -35.29
N ASP A 528 8.62 -24.71 -34.08
CA ASP A 528 8.11 -23.72 -33.13
C ASP A 528 8.21 -22.31 -33.71
N ALA A 529 9.32 -21.98 -34.39
CA ALA A 529 9.50 -20.70 -35.06
C ALA A 529 8.38 -20.41 -36.07
N TYR A 530 8.01 -21.40 -36.90
CA TYR A 530 6.91 -21.25 -37.87
C TYR A 530 5.55 -21.07 -37.18
N ALA A 531 5.32 -21.75 -36.06
CA ALA A 531 4.10 -21.57 -35.27
C ALA A 531 4.04 -20.16 -34.64
N ILE A 532 5.16 -19.66 -34.11
CA ILE A 532 5.27 -18.31 -33.58
C ILE A 532 5.10 -17.25 -34.66
N MET A 533 5.59 -17.46 -35.88
CA MET A 533 5.30 -16.55 -37.01
C MET A 533 3.80 -16.38 -37.25
N ASN A 534 2.99 -17.43 -37.03
CA ASN A 534 1.53 -17.33 -37.16
C ASN A 534 0.91 -16.53 -36.00
N VAL A 535 1.39 -16.74 -34.77
CA VAL A 535 0.98 -15.92 -33.60
C VAL A 535 1.31 -14.44 -33.85
N GLN A 536 2.53 -14.14 -34.30
CA GLN A 536 2.97 -12.78 -34.62
C GLN A 536 2.08 -12.13 -35.67
N ARG A 537 1.81 -12.80 -36.79
CA ARG A 537 0.91 -12.31 -37.84
C ARG A 537 -0.49 -12.00 -37.31
N SER A 538 -1.06 -12.88 -36.48
CA SER A 538 -2.40 -12.70 -35.92
C SER A 538 -2.52 -11.50 -34.96
N HIS A 539 -1.41 -11.04 -34.40
CA HIS A 539 -1.34 -9.90 -33.48
C HIS A 539 -0.71 -8.65 -34.12
N GLY A 540 -0.53 -8.63 -35.45
CA GLY A 540 0.06 -7.49 -36.16
C GLY A 540 1.55 -7.26 -35.89
N LEU A 541 2.27 -8.27 -35.39
CA LEU A 541 3.70 -8.23 -35.10
C LEU A 541 4.53 -8.73 -36.31
N PRO A 542 5.79 -8.28 -36.47
CA PRO A 542 6.70 -8.84 -37.48
C PRO A 542 6.87 -10.36 -37.32
N ALA A 543 6.66 -11.11 -38.40
CA ALA A 543 6.71 -12.57 -38.41
C ALA A 543 8.16 -13.12 -38.47
N THR A 544 8.94 -12.85 -37.43
CA THR A 544 10.36 -13.23 -37.33
C THR A 544 10.56 -14.68 -36.91
N GLY A 545 9.57 -15.28 -36.23
CA GLY A 545 9.71 -16.58 -35.58
C GLY A 545 10.58 -16.58 -34.33
N TRP A 546 11.08 -15.41 -33.92
CA TRP A 546 11.75 -15.17 -32.64
C TRP A 546 10.74 -14.60 -31.65
N VAL A 547 10.82 -15.04 -30.39
CA VAL A 547 9.97 -14.52 -29.32
C VAL A 547 10.73 -13.40 -28.62
N ASP A 548 10.32 -12.15 -28.91
CA ASP A 548 10.64 -10.95 -28.13
C ASP A 548 9.56 -10.66 -27.08
N LEU A 549 9.73 -9.61 -26.28
CA LEU A 549 8.76 -9.26 -25.23
C LEU A 549 7.35 -8.98 -25.79
N ALA A 550 7.24 -8.37 -26.99
CA ALA A 550 5.94 -8.13 -27.63
C ALA A 550 5.25 -9.46 -28.01
N THR A 551 6.01 -10.40 -28.57
CA THR A 551 5.52 -11.74 -28.91
C THR A 551 5.16 -12.54 -27.65
N TRP A 552 5.94 -12.41 -26.57
CA TRP A 552 5.66 -13.02 -25.28
C TRP A 552 4.33 -12.54 -24.67
N ARG A 553 4.04 -11.24 -24.76
CA ARG A 553 2.74 -10.68 -24.38
C ARG A 553 1.61 -11.21 -25.26
N ALA A 554 1.83 -11.36 -26.56
CA ALA A 554 0.86 -11.95 -27.49
C ALA A 554 0.55 -13.43 -27.17
N LEU A 555 1.49 -14.16 -26.56
CA LEU A 555 1.24 -15.51 -26.02
C LEU A 555 0.43 -15.51 -24.70
N GLY A 556 0.15 -14.33 -24.14
CA GLY A 556 -0.64 -14.12 -22.94
C GLY A 556 0.16 -14.19 -21.63
N TYR A 557 1.46 -13.91 -21.66
CA TYR A 557 2.33 -13.90 -20.48
C TYR A 557 2.75 -12.48 -20.06
N SER A 558 3.07 -12.30 -18.77
CA SER A 558 3.45 -11.01 -18.20
C SER A 558 4.93 -10.66 -18.38
N ASP A 559 5.23 -9.37 -18.29
CA ASP A 559 6.59 -8.83 -18.22
C ASP A 559 7.35 -9.35 -17.00
N ASP A 560 6.69 -9.44 -15.84
CA ASP A 560 7.29 -9.97 -14.61
C ASP A 560 7.78 -11.41 -14.80
N LEU A 561 7.04 -12.24 -15.53
CA LEU A 561 7.46 -13.60 -15.85
C LEU A 561 8.65 -13.60 -16.84
N TRP A 562 8.63 -12.69 -17.82
CA TRP A 562 9.71 -12.55 -18.80
C TRP A 562 11.05 -12.21 -18.15
N TYR A 563 11.06 -11.21 -17.27
CA TYR A 563 12.27 -10.77 -16.59
C TYR A 563 12.61 -11.66 -15.39
N GLY A 564 11.60 -12.10 -14.64
CA GLY A 564 11.77 -12.90 -13.41
C GLY A 564 12.35 -14.29 -13.64
N ILE A 565 12.07 -14.93 -14.78
CA ILE A 565 12.72 -16.22 -15.12
C ILE A 565 14.23 -16.04 -15.27
N ASP A 566 14.66 -15.00 -15.98
CA ASP A 566 16.06 -14.77 -16.34
C ASP A 566 16.88 -14.18 -15.19
N SER A 567 16.26 -13.33 -14.38
CA SER A 567 16.92 -12.67 -13.25
C SER A 567 17.02 -13.55 -12.01
N TYR A 568 16.35 -14.72 -12.01
CA TYR A 568 16.34 -15.58 -10.85
C TYR A 568 17.72 -16.20 -10.58
N VAL A 569 18.27 -15.82 -9.43
CA VAL A 569 19.40 -16.44 -8.76
C VAL A 569 18.93 -16.85 -7.37
N GLN A 570 19.22 -18.08 -6.97
CA GLN A 570 18.83 -18.59 -5.66
C GLN A 570 19.28 -17.62 -4.55
N PRO A 571 18.39 -17.27 -3.60
CA PRO A 571 18.75 -16.40 -2.49
C PRO A 571 19.91 -16.98 -1.67
N LEU A 572 20.88 -16.12 -1.34
CA LEU A 572 22.01 -16.46 -0.49
C LEU A 572 21.52 -16.85 0.90
N GLN A 573 21.91 -18.04 1.38
CA GLN A 573 21.49 -18.56 2.68
C GLN A 573 22.54 -18.35 3.78
N VAL A 574 23.77 -17.95 3.40
CA VAL A 574 24.86 -17.66 4.33
C VAL A 574 25.34 -16.23 4.12
N THR A 575 24.88 -15.32 4.98
CA THR A 575 25.25 -13.90 4.95
C THR A 575 26.24 -13.52 6.05
N ASN A 576 26.44 -14.38 7.05
CA ASN A 576 27.42 -14.16 8.11
C ASN A 576 28.82 -14.60 7.64
N PRO A 577 29.80 -13.68 7.48
CA PRO A 577 31.16 -14.00 7.05
C PRO A 577 31.97 -14.88 8.02
N ALA A 578 31.53 -15.01 9.28
CA ALA A 578 32.12 -15.94 10.25
C ALA A 578 31.64 -17.39 10.06
N ALA A 579 30.64 -17.63 9.22
CA ALA A 579 30.11 -18.96 9.00
C ALA A 579 31.14 -19.83 8.28
N GLY A 580 31.51 -20.95 8.90
CA GLY A 580 32.50 -21.86 8.33
C GLY A 580 31.95 -22.75 7.21
N ARG A 581 32.87 -23.53 6.62
CA ARG A 581 32.64 -24.52 5.55
C ARG A 581 31.30 -25.28 5.62
N GLN A 582 30.96 -25.81 6.78
CA GLN A 582 29.74 -26.64 6.94
C GLN A 582 28.46 -25.85 6.65
N ALA A 583 28.39 -24.57 7.04
CA ALA A 583 27.21 -23.75 6.80
C ALA A 583 26.95 -23.57 5.29
N HIS A 584 28.01 -23.36 4.51
CA HIS A 584 27.92 -23.24 3.07
C HIS A 584 27.53 -24.56 2.38
N ILE A 585 28.07 -25.70 2.84
CA ILE A 585 27.65 -27.03 2.35
C ILE A 585 26.17 -27.27 2.60
N GLU A 586 25.69 -27.00 3.81
CA GLU A 586 24.27 -27.18 4.13
C GLU A 586 23.40 -26.19 3.37
N ALA A 587 23.82 -24.94 3.17
CA ALA A 587 23.11 -23.98 2.31
C ALA A 587 22.96 -24.47 0.87
N MET A 588 24.04 -25.02 0.30
CA MET A 588 24.04 -25.59 -1.05
C MET A 588 23.05 -26.75 -1.15
N ILE A 589 23.11 -27.68 -0.19
CA ILE A 589 22.25 -28.85 -0.17
C ILE A 589 20.79 -28.48 0.11
N ASN A 590 20.54 -27.57 1.07
CA ASN A 590 19.20 -27.07 1.38
C ASN A 590 18.54 -26.41 0.18
N ALA A 591 19.29 -25.62 -0.59
CA ALA A 591 18.81 -25.06 -1.86
C ALA A 591 18.42 -26.16 -2.86
N ALA A 592 19.25 -27.19 -3.04
CA ALA A 592 18.91 -28.31 -3.91
C ALA A 592 17.64 -29.04 -3.46
N TYR A 593 17.42 -29.20 -2.15
CA TYR A 593 16.20 -29.80 -1.60
C TYR A 593 14.92 -29.00 -1.88
N GLN A 594 15.01 -27.69 -2.13
CA GLN A 594 13.84 -26.89 -2.54
C GLN A 594 13.29 -27.35 -3.91
N TYR A 595 14.12 -27.98 -4.73
CA TYR A 595 13.72 -28.55 -6.01
C TYR A 595 13.29 -30.01 -5.93
N LEU A 596 13.32 -30.66 -4.76
CA LEU A 596 12.99 -32.09 -4.65
C LEU A 596 11.60 -32.39 -5.24
N GLY A 597 11.54 -33.38 -6.14
CA GLY A 597 10.31 -33.76 -6.84
C GLY A 597 9.91 -32.84 -8.01
N LYS A 598 10.64 -31.75 -8.28
CA LYS A 598 10.40 -30.90 -9.46
C LYS A 598 10.82 -31.62 -10.74
N PRO A 599 10.12 -31.39 -11.86
CA PRO A 599 10.39 -32.10 -13.10
C PRO A 599 11.78 -31.76 -13.64
N TRP A 600 12.41 -32.74 -14.30
CA TRP A 600 13.60 -32.49 -15.09
C TRP A 600 13.22 -31.87 -16.43
N TRP A 601 13.77 -30.69 -16.75
CA TRP A 601 13.60 -29.99 -18.03
C TRP A 601 14.97 -29.51 -18.53
N ALA A 602 15.28 -29.81 -19.79
CA ALA A 602 16.57 -29.46 -20.40
C ALA A 602 16.82 -27.94 -20.40
N GLY A 603 18.06 -27.55 -20.11
CA GLY A 603 18.53 -26.16 -20.14
C GLY A 603 17.86 -25.25 -19.09
N CYS A 604 17.20 -25.82 -18.07
CA CYS A 604 16.49 -25.04 -17.06
C CYS A 604 17.36 -24.79 -15.82
N SER A 605 17.57 -23.50 -15.49
CA SER A 605 18.17 -23.05 -14.24
C SER A 605 17.48 -21.78 -13.74
N SER A 606 16.34 -21.94 -13.06
CA SER A 606 15.56 -20.82 -12.51
C SER A 606 14.84 -21.27 -11.24
N ALA A 607 13.85 -20.51 -10.76
CA ALA A 607 13.19 -20.71 -9.48
C ALA A 607 12.66 -22.14 -9.23
N PRO A 608 12.60 -22.62 -7.97
CA PRO A 608 11.99 -23.91 -7.59
C PRO A 608 10.50 -24.04 -7.96
N ALA A 609 9.88 -22.99 -8.46
CA ALA A 609 8.55 -23.05 -9.07
C ALA A 609 8.53 -23.91 -10.35
N TRP A 610 9.67 -24.05 -11.02
CA TRP A 610 9.79 -24.66 -12.35
C TRP A 610 10.60 -25.96 -12.32
N GLY A 611 10.74 -26.60 -13.49
CA GLY A 611 11.70 -27.68 -13.68
C GLY A 611 13.14 -27.19 -13.75
N VAL A 612 14.08 -28.11 -13.58
CA VAL A 612 15.51 -27.81 -13.52
C VAL A 612 16.30 -28.99 -14.09
N ASP A 613 17.40 -28.77 -14.81
CA ASP A 613 18.30 -29.86 -15.20
C ASP A 613 19.41 -30.10 -14.15
N CYS A 614 20.33 -31.01 -14.45
CA CYS A 614 21.39 -31.39 -13.52
C CYS A 614 22.34 -30.23 -13.18
N SER A 615 22.82 -29.50 -14.18
CA SER A 615 23.70 -28.35 -14.02
C SER A 615 22.95 -27.13 -13.48
N GLY A 616 21.69 -26.93 -13.88
CA GLY A 616 20.84 -25.88 -13.32
C GLY A 616 20.61 -26.04 -11.83
N LEU A 617 20.37 -27.28 -11.36
CA LEU A 617 20.22 -27.58 -9.93
C LEU A 617 21.50 -27.23 -9.16
N VAL A 618 22.66 -27.65 -9.71
CA VAL A 618 23.96 -27.35 -9.11
C VAL A 618 24.24 -25.85 -9.08
N MET A 619 23.97 -25.10 -10.15
CA MET A 619 24.20 -23.65 -10.16
C MET A 619 23.34 -22.92 -9.13
N GLN A 620 22.04 -23.23 -9.04
CA GLN A 620 21.16 -22.63 -8.04
C GLN A 620 21.60 -23.00 -6.62
N ALA A 621 22.06 -24.23 -6.41
CA ALA A 621 22.64 -24.65 -5.13
C ALA A 621 23.94 -23.89 -4.79
N LEU A 622 24.84 -23.71 -5.75
CA LEU A 622 26.08 -22.96 -5.58
C LEU A 622 25.82 -21.49 -5.20
N TYR A 623 24.85 -20.85 -5.85
CA TYR A 623 24.47 -19.47 -5.57
C TYR A 623 23.97 -19.27 -4.13
N ALA A 624 23.12 -20.18 -3.63
CA ALA A 624 22.67 -20.14 -2.24
C ALA A 624 23.79 -20.23 -1.21
N ALA A 625 24.91 -20.86 -1.59
CA ALA A 625 26.08 -21.04 -0.75
C ALA A 625 27.19 -20.03 -1.02
N GLY A 626 26.93 -18.98 -1.81
CA GLY A 626 27.87 -17.89 -2.04
C GLY A 626 28.91 -18.15 -3.13
N ILE A 627 28.74 -19.18 -3.96
CA ILE A 627 29.63 -19.44 -5.09
C ILE A 627 28.97 -18.95 -6.37
N ASN A 628 29.66 -18.04 -7.08
CA ASN A 628 29.28 -17.61 -8.41
C ASN A 628 30.18 -18.31 -9.45
N PRO A 629 29.77 -19.47 -10.01
CA PRO A 629 30.55 -20.14 -11.05
C PRO A 629 30.56 -19.26 -12.30
N THR A 630 31.72 -18.79 -12.72
CA THR A 630 31.88 -17.99 -13.95
C THR A 630 31.98 -18.84 -15.21
N SER A 631 32.15 -20.16 -15.08
CA SER A 631 32.15 -21.12 -16.19
C SER A 631 30.75 -21.47 -16.71
N ALA A 632 29.70 -21.16 -15.96
CA ALA A 632 28.30 -21.34 -16.34
C ALA A 632 27.40 -20.40 -15.54
N SER A 633 26.42 -19.75 -16.16
CA SER A 633 25.44 -18.90 -15.45
C SER A 633 24.03 -19.43 -15.61
N SER A 634 23.14 -19.12 -14.65
CA SER A 634 21.73 -19.53 -14.76
C SER A 634 20.99 -18.85 -15.90
N THR A 635 21.24 -17.57 -16.14
CA THR A 635 20.60 -16.83 -17.24
C THR A 635 21.07 -17.31 -18.60
N HIS A 636 22.37 -17.60 -18.76
CA HIS A 636 22.94 -18.11 -20.01
C HIS A 636 22.73 -19.62 -20.22
N HIS A 637 22.16 -20.32 -19.23
CA HIS A 637 22.07 -21.77 -19.23
C HIS A 637 21.26 -22.35 -20.40
N GLY A 638 20.17 -21.67 -20.77
CA GLY A 638 19.29 -22.08 -21.87
C GLY A 638 19.72 -21.59 -23.26
N TYR A 639 20.88 -20.96 -23.39
CA TYR A 639 21.37 -20.47 -24.68
C TYR A 639 21.90 -21.63 -25.54
N PRO A 640 21.79 -21.56 -26.88
CA PRO A 640 22.36 -22.58 -27.76
C PRO A 640 23.84 -22.84 -27.47
N GLY A 641 24.23 -24.11 -27.33
CA GLY A 641 25.59 -24.53 -26.99
C GLY A 641 25.87 -24.71 -25.48
N ASN A 642 24.90 -24.41 -24.62
CA ASN A 642 25.01 -24.51 -23.16
C ASN A 642 24.30 -25.73 -22.56
N GLU A 643 23.82 -26.64 -23.41
CA GLU A 643 23.03 -27.84 -23.05
C GLU A 643 23.80 -28.82 -22.14
N TRP A 644 25.12 -28.65 -22.07
CA TRP A 644 26.03 -29.52 -21.33
C TRP A 644 26.92 -28.74 -20.37
N ASN A 645 26.38 -27.77 -19.66
CA ASN A 645 27.14 -27.00 -18.65
C ASN A 645 27.79 -27.86 -17.56
N SER A 646 27.34 -29.10 -17.35
CA SER A 646 28.07 -30.10 -16.55
C SER A 646 29.50 -30.34 -17.05
N ARG A 647 29.78 -30.23 -18.36
CA ARG A 647 31.13 -30.28 -18.95
C ARG A 647 31.96 -29.07 -18.53
N ASN A 648 31.37 -27.87 -18.58
CA ASN A 648 32.04 -26.63 -18.21
C ASN A 648 32.40 -26.65 -16.72
N LEU A 649 31.46 -27.03 -15.85
CA LEU A 649 31.71 -27.19 -14.41
C LEU A 649 32.76 -28.25 -14.09
N PHE A 650 32.85 -29.34 -14.87
CA PHE A 650 33.87 -30.38 -14.67
C PHE A 650 35.29 -29.92 -15.05
N ALA A 651 35.39 -29.13 -16.11
CA ALA A 651 36.64 -28.59 -16.64
C ALA A 651 37.14 -27.35 -15.87
N ASP A 652 36.29 -26.75 -15.03
CA ASP A 652 36.61 -25.55 -14.28
C ASP A 652 37.73 -25.81 -13.23
N PRO A 653 38.87 -25.11 -13.33
CA PRO A 653 39.99 -25.31 -12.41
C PRO A 653 39.74 -24.75 -11.01
N HIS A 654 38.69 -23.94 -10.80
CA HIS A 654 38.38 -23.32 -9.50
C HIS A 654 37.63 -24.26 -8.55
N PHE A 655 37.28 -25.48 -8.99
CA PHE A 655 36.83 -26.55 -8.11
C PHE A 655 37.92 -27.60 -7.92
N ALA A 656 38.24 -27.92 -6.66
CA ALA A 656 39.36 -28.82 -6.37
C ALA A 656 39.06 -30.26 -6.83
N ASN A 657 40.02 -30.92 -7.49
CA ASN A 657 39.88 -32.31 -7.88
C ASN A 657 40.10 -33.23 -6.68
N ILE A 658 39.14 -34.11 -6.39
CA ILE A 658 39.15 -34.97 -5.20
C ILE A 658 39.25 -36.44 -5.61
N SER A 659 40.07 -37.21 -4.89
CA SER A 659 40.17 -38.65 -5.08
C SER A 659 38.87 -39.33 -4.65
N TRP A 660 38.56 -40.50 -5.20
CA TRP A 660 37.36 -41.25 -4.83
C TRP A 660 37.22 -41.42 -3.32
N ASN A 661 38.30 -41.77 -2.61
CA ASN A 661 38.26 -42.08 -1.19
C ASN A 661 38.19 -40.84 -0.27
N ASP A 662 38.45 -39.65 -0.81
CA ASP A 662 38.48 -38.39 -0.05
C ASP A 662 37.21 -37.55 -0.23
N ARG A 663 36.20 -38.11 -0.91
CA ARG A 663 34.92 -37.47 -1.17
C ARG A 663 34.16 -37.17 0.11
N GLN A 664 33.52 -36.01 0.15
CA GLN A 664 32.78 -35.52 1.29
C GLN A 664 31.44 -34.94 0.86
N ARG A 665 30.49 -34.92 1.79
CA ARG A 665 29.23 -34.19 1.63
C ARG A 665 29.50 -32.79 1.10
N GLY A 666 28.73 -32.38 0.09
CA GLY A 666 28.89 -31.10 -0.60
C GLY A 666 29.91 -31.11 -1.76
N ASP A 667 30.61 -32.21 -2.01
CA ASP A 667 31.37 -32.37 -3.26
C ASP A 667 30.40 -32.61 -4.43
N LEU A 668 30.78 -32.15 -5.63
CA LEU A 668 30.07 -32.41 -6.88
C LEU A 668 30.57 -33.72 -7.49
N VAL A 669 29.65 -34.58 -7.94
CA VAL A 669 29.94 -35.86 -8.58
C VAL A 669 29.58 -35.76 -10.06
N PHE A 670 30.54 -36.03 -10.93
CA PHE A 670 30.36 -36.00 -12.37
C PHE A 670 30.36 -37.40 -12.95
N TYR A 671 29.57 -37.61 -13.99
CA TYR A 671 29.38 -38.90 -14.63
C TYR A 671 29.74 -38.86 -16.11
N TYR A 672 30.25 -39.97 -16.61
CA TYR A 672 30.40 -40.18 -18.05
C TYR A 672 29.11 -40.77 -18.63
N GLU A 673 28.79 -40.39 -19.86
CA GLU A 673 27.83 -41.11 -20.68
C GLU A 673 28.35 -42.54 -20.93
N PRO A 674 27.54 -43.57 -20.67
CA PRO A 674 27.91 -44.95 -20.94
C PRO A 674 28.32 -45.14 -22.41
N GLY A 675 29.57 -45.58 -22.63
CA GLY A 675 30.10 -45.93 -23.95
C GLY A 675 30.85 -44.83 -24.71
N THR A 676 30.63 -43.54 -24.41
CA THR A 676 31.28 -42.43 -25.14
C THR A 676 32.38 -41.72 -24.34
N ARG A 677 32.43 -41.92 -23.01
CA ARG A 677 33.35 -41.22 -22.08
C ARG A 677 33.25 -39.69 -22.14
N THR A 678 32.10 -39.15 -22.52
CA THR A 678 31.83 -37.70 -22.46
C THR A 678 31.09 -37.35 -21.17
N ILE A 679 31.34 -36.20 -20.55
CA ILE A 679 30.57 -35.76 -19.37
C ILE A 679 29.15 -35.45 -19.81
N TRP A 680 28.17 -35.96 -19.09
CA TRP A 680 26.74 -35.78 -19.40
C TRP A 680 25.88 -35.43 -18.19
N HIS A 681 26.40 -35.56 -16.97
CA HIS A 681 25.61 -35.38 -15.75
C HIS A 681 26.48 -34.96 -14.56
N VAL A 682 25.87 -34.20 -13.64
CA VAL A 682 26.44 -33.74 -12.38
C VAL A 682 25.41 -33.84 -11.26
N ALA A 683 25.86 -34.20 -10.05
CA ALA A 683 25.04 -34.32 -8.85
C ALA A 683 25.78 -33.77 -7.62
N ILE A 684 25.05 -33.55 -6.51
CA ILE A 684 25.61 -33.07 -5.24
C ILE A 684 25.68 -34.24 -4.25
N LEU A 685 26.86 -34.51 -3.70
CA LEU A 685 27.08 -35.60 -2.73
C LEU A 685 26.44 -35.27 -1.37
N LEU A 686 25.58 -36.15 -0.87
CA LEU A 686 24.93 -36.01 0.43
C LEU A 686 25.66 -36.78 1.52
N ASP A 687 26.12 -37.98 1.19
CA ASP A 687 26.91 -38.88 2.03
C ASP A 687 27.76 -39.78 1.10
N PRO A 688 28.63 -40.67 1.62
CA PRO A 688 29.52 -41.48 0.77
C PRO A 688 28.84 -42.33 -0.30
N ASN A 689 27.52 -42.57 -0.20
CA ASN A 689 26.74 -43.48 -1.04
C ASN A 689 25.53 -42.83 -1.72
N THR A 690 25.14 -41.60 -1.39
CA THR A 690 23.94 -40.96 -1.96
C THR A 690 24.21 -39.55 -2.48
N VAL A 691 23.46 -39.18 -3.52
CA VAL A 691 23.48 -37.86 -4.14
C VAL A 691 22.07 -37.30 -4.24
N ILE A 692 21.95 -35.97 -4.26
CA ILE A 692 20.78 -35.28 -4.82
C ILE A 692 21.11 -34.85 -6.25
N GLU A 693 20.21 -35.13 -7.17
CA GLU A 693 20.39 -34.90 -8.60
C GLU A 693 19.08 -34.50 -9.27
N SER A 694 19.17 -33.80 -10.40
CA SER A 694 18.06 -33.66 -11.34
C SER A 694 18.29 -34.56 -12.54
N TRP A 695 17.43 -35.57 -12.70
CA TRP A 695 17.46 -36.53 -13.80
C TRP A 695 16.04 -36.96 -14.17
N PRO A 696 15.71 -37.31 -15.42
CA PRO A 696 14.37 -37.76 -15.78
C PRO A 696 13.81 -38.87 -14.85
N PRO A 697 12.61 -38.69 -14.28
CA PRO A 697 11.65 -37.62 -14.57
C PRO A 697 11.75 -36.36 -13.68
N SER A 698 12.52 -36.37 -12.59
CA SER A 698 12.48 -35.31 -11.56
C SER A 698 13.74 -35.22 -10.70
N VAL A 699 13.86 -34.15 -9.93
CA VAL A 699 14.86 -34.04 -8.86
C VAL A 699 14.59 -35.08 -7.78
N MET A 700 15.63 -35.79 -7.37
CA MET A 700 15.52 -36.94 -6.46
C MET A 700 16.83 -37.20 -5.71
N VAL A 701 16.69 -37.96 -4.62
CA VAL A 701 17.83 -38.56 -3.92
C VAL A 701 18.02 -39.98 -4.45
N GLN A 702 19.24 -40.31 -4.86
CA GLN A 702 19.58 -41.59 -5.47
C GLN A 702 20.91 -42.12 -4.93
N PRO A 703 21.15 -43.44 -5.05
CA PRO A 703 22.50 -43.98 -4.87
C PRO A 703 23.47 -43.31 -5.83
N ILE A 704 24.67 -42.99 -5.33
CA ILE A 704 25.76 -42.35 -6.11
C ILE A 704 26.08 -43.13 -7.40
N LEU A 705 25.84 -44.45 -7.40
CA LEU A 705 25.91 -45.32 -8.58
C LEU A 705 24.60 -46.07 -8.73
N ASN A 706 24.03 -46.06 -9.93
CA ASN A 706 22.84 -46.83 -10.28
C ASN A 706 22.87 -47.25 -11.76
N GLY A 707 21.84 -47.96 -12.24
CA GLY A 707 21.80 -48.48 -13.61
C GLY A 707 21.85 -47.41 -14.73
N GLN A 708 21.47 -46.17 -14.43
CA GLN A 708 21.53 -45.05 -15.37
C GLN A 708 22.85 -44.28 -15.25
N ARG A 709 23.40 -44.18 -14.03
CA ARG A 709 24.61 -43.44 -13.68
C ARG A 709 25.63 -44.38 -13.05
N ASN A 710 26.27 -45.21 -13.87
CA ASN A 710 27.16 -46.28 -13.42
C ASN A 710 28.66 -46.01 -13.63
N VAL A 711 29.03 -44.90 -14.29
CA VAL A 711 30.42 -44.52 -14.55
C VAL A 711 30.70 -43.12 -14.03
N ILE A 712 31.51 -43.02 -12.97
CA ILE A 712 31.93 -41.75 -12.37
C ILE A 712 33.15 -41.22 -13.13
N ALA A 713 33.07 -39.95 -13.53
CA ALA A 713 34.12 -39.24 -14.22
C ALA A 713 35.10 -38.54 -13.27
N GLY A 714 34.60 -38.04 -12.14
CA GLY A 714 35.43 -37.43 -11.12
C GLY A 714 34.61 -36.68 -10.07
N ILE A 715 35.31 -36.19 -9.05
CA ILE A 715 34.73 -35.48 -7.92
C ILE A 715 35.37 -34.09 -7.83
N ARG A 716 34.56 -33.08 -7.57
CA ARG A 716 35.00 -31.68 -7.44
C ARG A 716 34.54 -31.07 -6.13
N ARG A 717 35.47 -30.50 -5.36
CA ARG A 717 35.16 -29.81 -4.09
C ARG A 717 34.89 -28.34 -4.32
N VAL A 718 33.80 -27.89 -3.74
CA VAL A 718 33.33 -26.50 -3.80
C VAL A 718 33.88 -25.67 -2.63
N PHE A 719 33.95 -26.26 -1.43
CA PHE A 719 34.34 -25.57 -0.20
C PHE A 719 35.54 -26.26 0.43
N ALA A 720 36.61 -25.51 0.69
CA ALA A 720 37.89 -25.99 1.25
C ALA A 720 37.98 -25.83 2.76
#